data_AF-A0A4U5LQI2-F1
#
_entry.id   AF-A0A4U5LQI2-F1
#
_cell.length_a   1.000
_cell.length_b   1.000
_cell.length_c   1.000
_cell.angle_alpha   90.00
_cell.angle_beta   90.00
_cell.angle_gamma   90.00
#
_symmetry.space_group_name_H-M   'P 1'
#
loop_
_entity.id
_entity.type
_entity.pdbx_description
1 polymer ?
#
loop_
_entity_poly.entity_id
_entity_poly.type
_entity_poly.pdbx_seq_one_letter_code
_entity_poly.pdbx_strand_id
1 'polypeptide(L)'
;MRELLRLLLCALCVTAIVSEDLLTKEIPKERKEFLRRFLEAGAKARGNGPVAEDRFQEIDAAAVLERQGGVSDDWAKCPAGLAGQDCKNPRCDKRSKLHSHDGTLGHGETLELAYSNECSDNFTFPVDSYVNDIAIYVLSLGQSPPYATLRDPAGKLIDPTKSITEDSNGFRAVYANLAATHGPGSFNVKVSSLSIKSCVIQVWAPSTVVIDGGFVTDKTSDDVQRVMPLPYYAIERNPVDGVPSYLAFKVSAISYPAQPIAVKYFLDTVFEMEHDVITRYNCWASHIVSDPLTCDNAGTYNFKVSGIDSNGYTFQRVYDFECDAEVPTGPTTSPAPTTPPKPATQCFNGGSLINQGQPNATCYCNPLFAGRECEKKLCFNDGIDIDGVCVCADGFSGNHCEDVVCTTLSDGAFDLNQRALVFIVRGGSSMANLIGSVKDAANNIVNLMKGNYFETYILVAFNNHNIEKMISTRDPEEFVNQIGSISTTKDNGCSDGVLGAVSSALSMKDLMKYPHSPVFVFTDGLPDDPRSVQANLLNQLSFFRGELNFIITKDPNQGCAIDTSSDQYLMLRELAQFSQGLVMNGIPLNEIDLVPFNIVYTIQTLNYIHSNDFMDSCNDAPLFQSVFISEGMEGFAFLATGDNLTVTVINPQRKVIKSDNPNTSGDLTLNTYSTDGISGNYLVSVKSATGSPCQYRIGEQANNDLFFSTSKGIHDDSYSMEPLYDASSHVVARINNMPYTEYRDVKAEVLIWTNEPQSDKRKVLFAGSGTYRDSCDYSLYFGSWICETRDMFFYVTVFVNDNQGFTVQRTTTGICSYAIPPSVPPSGCLNGGVADDVTNGTCLCPPTTKATGAKPSSARTTDARKLLDTVAARLRLVDSSVNFRLVPRITIARISKIMDDRSPSLCTTRTVLWI
;
A
#
# COMPACT_ATOMS: atom_id res chain seq x y z
N MET A 1 0.45 -37.54 18.61
CA MET A 1 0.55 -38.49 17.46
C MET A 1 -0.21 -37.98 16.23
N ARG A 2 -1.53 -37.70 16.27
CA ARG A 2 -2.25 -37.05 15.14
C ARG A 2 -1.64 -35.71 14.69
N GLU A 3 -1.25 -34.86 15.65
CA GLU A 3 -0.54 -33.60 15.39
C GLU A 3 0.84 -33.81 14.74
N LEU A 4 1.61 -34.79 15.23
CA LEU A 4 2.92 -35.16 14.64
C LEU A 4 2.76 -35.64 13.19
N LEU A 5 1.64 -36.30 12.87
CA LEU A 5 1.33 -36.75 11.51
C LEU A 5 0.97 -35.58 10.58
N ARG A 6 0.35 -34.51 11.10
CA ARG A 6 0.10 -33.26 10.36
C ARG A 6 1.41 -32.51 10.08
N LEU A 7 2.28 -32.38 11.08
CA LEU A 7 3.60 -31.75 10.92
C LEU A 7 4.51 -32.48 9.91
N LEU A 8 4.51 -33.81 9.91
CA LEU A 8 5.23 -34.62 8.90
C LEU A 8 4.60 -34.54 7.50
N LEU A 9 3.29 -34.30 7.38
CA LEU A 9 2.64 -34.06 6.09
C LEU A 9 2.94 -32.65 5.54
N CYS A 10 2.95 -31.62 6.38
CA CYS A 10 3.37 -30.27 5.97
C CYS A 10 4.84 -30.23 5.53
N ALA A 11 5.74 -30.91 6.24
CA ALA A 11 7.17 -30.97 5.89
C ALA A 11 7.46 -31.67 4.54
N LEU A 12 6.54 -32.51 4.04
CA LEU A 12 6.66 -33.17 2.73
C LEU A 12 6.05 -32.37 1.58
N CYS A 13 5.14 -31.40 1.84
CA CYS A 13 4.64 -30.51 0.79
C CYS A 13 5.68 -29.46 0.35
N VAL A 14 6.59 -29.06 1.25
CA VAL A 14 7.58 -27.98 0.99
C VAL A 14 8.74 -28.44 0.08
N THR A 15 8.83 -29.73 -0.28
CA THR A 15 9.86 -30.26 -1.21
C THR A 15 9.32 -30.61 -2.60
N ALA A 16 8.14 -30.11 -2.97
CA ALA A 16 7.45 -30.43 -4.23
C ALA A 16 7.13 -29.21 -5.12
N ILE A 17 7.74 -28.05 -4.87
CA ILE A 17 7.71 -26.89 -5.79
C ILE A 17 9.14 -26.58 -6.22
N VAL A 18 9.56 -27.22 -7.31
CA VAL A 18 10.76 -26.87 -8.08
C VAL A 18 10.34 -26.72 -9.54
N SER A 19 10.81 -25.64 -10.14
CA SER A 19 10.69 -25.18 -11.54
C SER A 19 10.29 -26.21 -12.61
N GLU A 20 9.55 -25.73 -13.60
CA GLU A 20 8.94 -26.43 -14.74
C GLU A 20 9.93 -27.06 -15.76
N ASP A 21 11.22 -27.17 -15.39
CA ASP A 21 12.35 -27.38 -16.30
C ASP A 21 12.94 -28.82 -16.29
N LEU A 22 12.21 -29.81 -15.76
CA LEU A 22 12.69 -31.18 -15.57
C LEU A 22 11.84 -32.31 -16.20
N LEU A 23 10.86 -31.98 -17.05
CA LEU A 23 9.98 -32.94 -17.73
C LEU A 23 10.61 -33.63 -18.96
N THR A 24 11.85 -34.13 -18.85
CA THR A 24 12.54 -34.83 -19.97
C THR A 24 13.13 -36.22 -19.66
N LYS A 25 12.86 -36.83 -18.50
CA LYS A 25 13.27 -38.24 -18.22
C LYS A 25 12.17 -39.10 -17.58
N GLU A 26 12.03 -40.32 -18.10
CA GLU A 26 11.01 -41.29 -17.70
C GLU A 26 11.17 -41.78 -16.26
N ILE A 27 10.06 -41.81 -15.50
CA ILE A 27 10.03 -42.40 -14.15
C ILE A 27 9.72 -43.91 -14.24
N PRO A 28 10.51 -44.79 -13.59
CA PRO A 28 10.30 -46.25 -13.65
C PRO A 28 8.93 -46.73 -13.16
N LYS A 29 8.44 -47.77 -13.83
CA LYS A 29 7.08 -48.36 -13.67
C LYS A 29 6.72 -48.73 -12.22
N GLU A 30 7.71 -49.17 -11.45
CA GLU A 30 7.54 -49.59 -10.04
C GLU A 30 7.19 -48.42 -9.11
N ARG A 31 7.71 -47.21 -9.35
CA ARG A 31 7.35 -46.01 -8.58
C ARG A 31 5.91 -45.57 -8.85
N LYS A 32 5.42 -45.71 -10.09
CA LYS A 32 4.01 -45.45 -10.43
C LYS A 32 3.06 -46.44 -9.74
N GLU A 33 3.39 -47.73 -9.73
CA GLU A 33 2.54 -48.74 -9.09
C GLU A 33 2.54 -48.63 -7.55
N PHE A 34 3.64 -48.20 -6.94
CA PHE A 34 3.68 -47.87 -5.50
C PHE A 34 2.78 -46.68 -5.14
N LEU A 35 2.86 -45.56 -5.89
CA LEU A 35 1.95 -44.43 -5.68
C LEU A 35 0.47 -44.82 -5.86
N ARG A 36 0.16 -45.60 -6.90
CA ARG A 36 -1.20 -46.05 -7.18
C ARG A 36 -1.79 -46.86 -6.02
N ARG A 37 -1.03 -47.83 -5.48
CA ARG A 37 -1.45 -48.63 -4.32
C ARG A 37 -1.56 -47.82 -3.03
N PHE A 38 -0.72 -46.80 -2.85
CA PHE A 38 -0.79 -45.92 -1.69
C PHE A 38 -2.04 -45.02 -1.71
N LEU A 39 -2.41 -44.50 -2.89
CA LEU A 39 -3.64 -43.73 -3.12
C LEU A 39 -4.89 -44.60 -2.98
N GLU A 40 -4.90 -45.81 -3.55
CA GLU A 40 -6.00 -46.78 -3.40
C GLU A 40 -6.21 -47.21 -1.94
N ALA A 41 -5.15 -47.33 -1.14
CA ALA A 41 -5.26 -47.60 0.29
C ALA A 41 -5.83 -46.40 1.08
N GLY A 42 -5.46 -45.17 0.71
CA GLY A 42 -6.01 -43.94 1.30
C GLY A 42 -7.50 -43.75 1.01
N ALA A 43 -7.92 -43.98 -0.24
CA ALA A 43 -9.30 -43.89 -0.70
C ALA A 43 -10.23 -44.95 -0.08
N LYS A 44 -9.69 -46.04 0.47
CA LYS A 44 -10.47 -47.09 1.15
C LYS A 44 -10.66 -46.84 2.65
N ALA A 45 -9.90 -45.91 3.23
CA ALA A 45 -9.95 -45.56 4.66
C ALA A 45 -10.81 -44.33 4.99
N ARG A 46 -11.23 -43.57 3.97
CA ARG A 46 -12.29 -42.54 4.06
C ARG A 46 -13.36 -42.91 3.04
N GLY A 47 -14.60 -43.10 3.46
CA GLY A 47 -15.69 -43.60 2.61
C GLY A 47 -16.22 -42.65 1.54
N ASN A 48 -15.36 -41.80 0.96
CA ASN A 48 -15.71 -40.84 -0.09
C ASN A 48 -14.89 -41.15 -1.34
N GLY A 49 -15.51 -41.00 -2.51
CA GLY A 49 -14.83 -41.12 -3.82
C GLY A 49 -13.75 -40.06 -4.03
N PRO A 50 -12.96 -40.18 -5.11
CA PRO A 50 -11.86 -39.25 -5.40
C PRO A 50 -12.38 -37.81 -5.54
N VAL A 51 -11.79 -36.90 -4.76
CA VAL A 51 -12.03 -35.46 -4.82
C VAL A 51 -11.27 -34.89 -6.01
N ALA A 52 -11.96 -34.11 -6.85
CA ALA A 52 -11.36 -33.42 -7.99
C ALA A 52 -10.60 -32.15 -7.54
N GLU A 53 -9.79 -31.60 -8.44
CA GLU A 53 -9.16 -30.29 -8.24
C GLU A 53 -10.24 -29.21 -8.12
N ASP A 54 -10.32 -28.50 -6.99
CA ASP A 54 -11.11 -27.27 -6.87
C ASP A 54 -10.41 -26.12 -7.62
N ARG A 55 -10.55 -26.13 -8.95
CA ARG A 55 -10.75 -24.87 -9.66
C ARG A 55 -12.21 -24.49 -9.40
N PHE A 56 -12.44 -23.36 -8.73
CA PHE A 56 -13.75 -22.72 -8.76
C PHE A 56 -14.00 -22.18 -10.18
N GLN A 57 -14.48 -23.06 -11.07
CA GLN A 57 -15.26 -22.62 -12.22
C GLN A 57 -16.64 -22.25 -11.69
N GLU A 58 -17.08 -21.01 -11.92
CA GLU A 58 -18.51 -20.68 -11.93
C GLU A 58 -19.20 -21.70 -12.84
N ILE A 59 -20.08 -22.53 -12.26
CA ILE A 59 -20.92 -23.42 -13.07
C ILE A 59 -22.15 -22.61 -13.46
N ASP A 60 -21.99 -21.84 -14.55
CA ASP A 60 -23.06 -21.07 -15.20
C ASP A 60 -24.36 -21.90 -15.31
N ALA A 61 -25.52 -21.27 -15.12
CA ALA A 61 -26.82 -21.90 -15.32
C ALA A 61 -26.91 -22.63 -16.68
N ALA A 62 -26.31 -22.09 -17.75
CA ALA A 62 -26.19 -22.77 -19.04
C ALA A 62 -25.38 -24.08 -18.95
N ALA A 63 -24.26 -24.08 -18.22
CA ALA A 63 -23.43 -25.27 -17.99
C ALA A 63 -24.06 -26.27 -17.00
N VAL A 64 -24.94 -25.83 -16.10
CA VAL A 64 -25.77 -26.72 -15.27
C VAL A 64 -26.88 -27.35 -16.10
N LEU A 65 -27.56 -26.57 -16.95
CA LEU A 65 -28.62 -27.07 -17.84
C LEU A 65 -28.07 -28.05 -18.90
N GLU A 66 -26.88 -27.80 -19.46
CA GLU A 66 -26.14 -28.76 -20.30
C GLU A 66 -25.79 -30.07 -19.56
N ARG A 67 -25.69 -30.06 -18.22
CA ARG A 67 -25.41 -31.28 -17.43
C ARG A 67 -26.67 -31.97 -16.88
N GLN A 68 -27.72 -31.21 -16.56
CA GLN A 68 -28.99 -31.73 -16.04
C GLN A 68 -29.90 -32.25 -17.16
N GLY A 69 -29.89 -31.60 -18.33
CA GLY A 69 -30.32 -32.21 -19.59
C GLY A 69 -29.27 -33.22 -20.03
N GLY A 70 -29.17 -34.35 -19.32
CA GLY A 70 -28.07 -35.31 -19.45
C GLY A 70 -27.78 -35.68 -20.90
N VAL A 71 -26.48 -35.70 -21.23
CA VAL A 71 -25.97 -35.92 -22.60
C VAL A 71 -26.60 -37.16 -23.21
N SER A 72 -27.59 -36.91 -24.04
CA SER A 72 -28.36 -37.87 -24.82
C SER A 72 -28.42 -37.33 -26.25
N ASP A 73 -28.58 -38.22 -27.23
CA ASP A 73 -28.44 -37.92 -28.65
C ASP A 73 -29.55 -37.00 -29.24
N ASP A 74 -30.32 -36.30 -28.40
CA ASP A 74 -31.38 -35.36 -28.79
C ASP A 74 -30.86 -33.98 -29.22
N TRP A 75 -29.71 -33.50 -28.71
CA TRP A 75 -29.16 -32.20 -29.15
C TRP A 75 -28.77 -32.21 -30.64
N ALA A 76 -28.50 -33.38 -31.22
CA ALA A 76 -28.24 -33.56 -32.65
C ALA A 76 -29.49 -33.41 -33.54
N LYS A 77 -30.69 -33.20 -32.95
CA LYS A 77 -31.96 -33.04 -33.66
C LYS A 77 -32.41 -31.59 -33.85
N CYS A 78 -31.78 -30.64 -33.16
CA CYS A 78 -32.09 -29.22 -33.34
C CYS A 78 -31.55 -28.69 -34.67
N PRO A 79 -32.24 -27.75 -35.34
CA PRO A 79 -31.67 -27.02 -36.46
C PRO A 79 -30.39 -26.27 -36.06
N ALA A 80 -29.52 -25.99 -37.03
CA ALA A 80 -28.29 -25.22 -36.79
C ALA A 80 -28.60 -23.87 -36.11
N GLY A 81 -27.77 -23.46 -35.15
CA GLY A 81 -27.97 -22.26 -34.34
C GLY A 81 -28.98 -22.38 -33.19
N LEU A 82 -29.59 -23.56 -32.95
CA LEU A 82 -30.59 -23.77 -31.89
C LEU A 82 -30.27 -24.94 -30.94
N ALA A 83 -30.77 -24.85 -29.71
CA ALA A 83 -30.60 -25.83 -28.63
C ALA A 83 -31.73 -25.74 -27.58
N GLY A 84 -31.59 -26.49 -26.48
CA GLY A 84 -32.56 -26.53 -25.38
C GLY A 84 -33.71 -27.53 -25.60
N GLN A 85 -34.59 -27.66 -24.60
CA GLN A 85 -35.58 -28.73 -24.50
C GLN A 85 -36.66 -28.77 -25.61
N ASP A 86 -36.80 -27.68 -26.39
CA ASP A 86 -37.69 -27.57 -27.56
C ASP A 86 -36.97 -27.02 -28.81
N CYS A 87 -35.63 -26.96 -28.83
CA CYS A 87 -34.85 -26.26 -29.87
C CYS A 87 -35.24 -24.78 -30.06
N LYS A 88 -35.62 -24.08 -28.98
CA LYS A 88 -36.05 -22.67 -29.00
C LYS A 88 -34.95 -21.68 -28.60
N ASN A 89 -33.89 -22.15 -27.95
CA ASN A 89 -32.83 -21.29 -27.42
C ASN A 89 -31.69 -21.15 -28.44
N PRO A 90 -31.13 -19.94 -28.65
CA PRO A 90 -29.98 -19.76 -29.53
C PRO A 90 -28.76 -20.56 -29.04
N ARG A 91 -27.98 -21.04 -29.99
CA ARG A 91 -26.69 -21.70 -29.77
C ARG A 91 -25.61 -20.99 -30.57
N CYS A 92 -24.52 -20.57 -29.93
CA CYS A 92 -23.42 -19.94 -30.65
C CYS A 92 -22.61 -20.96 -31.46
N ASP A 93 -22.18 -20.57 -32.66
CA ASP A 93 -21.31 -21.40 -33.50
C ASP A 93 -19.84 -21.38 -33.03
N LYS A 94 -19.42 -20.24 -32.44
CA LYS A 94 -18.09 -20.04 -31.87
C LYS A 94 -18.23 -19.31 -30.53
N ARG A 95 -17.50 -19.79 -29.51
CA ARG A 95 -17.34 -19.09 -28.23
C ARG A 95 -16.25 -18.02 -28.32
N SER A 96 -16.55 -16.80 -27.89
CA SER A 96 -15.60 -15.68 -27.79
C SER A 96 -15.44 -15.33 -26.32
N LYS A 97 -14.21 -15.25 -25.79
CA LYS A 97 -14.00 -15.04 -24.35
C LYS A 97 -14.55 -13.67 -23.92
N LEU A 98 -15.54 -13.68 -23.05
CA LEU A 98 -16.05 -12.51 -22.35
C LEU A 98 -15.21 -12.25 -21.09
N HIS A 99 -14.84 -11.00 -20.88
CA HIS A 99 -14.21 -10.48 -19.67
C HIS A 99 -15.24 -9.73 -18.84
N SER A 100 -15.13 -9.84 -17.51
CA SER A 100 -15.97 -9.10 -16.57
C SER A 100 -15.21 -7.93 -15.93
N HIS A 101 -15.91 -6.81 -15.71
CA HIS A 101 -15.43 -5.71 -14.87
C HIS A 101 -15.54 -6.05 -13.37
N ASP A 102 -14.98 -5.18 -12.52
CA ASP A 102 -15.03 -5.31 -11.05
C ASP A 102 -15.99 -4.27 -10.46
N GLY A 103 -17.23 -4.71 -10.17
CA GLY A 103 -18.29 -3.92 -9.56
C GLY A 103 -18.10 -3.61 -8.07
N THR A 104 -16.93 -3.93 -7.50
CA THR A 104 -16.55 -3.55 -6.14
C THR A 104 -15.61 -2.35 -6.08
N LEU A 105 -15.14 -1.84 -7.23
CA LEU A 105 -14.30 -0.65 -7.33
C LEU A 105 -15.13 0.65 -7.27
N GLY A 106 -14.54 1.69 -6.65
CA GLY A 106 -15.11 3.04 -6.54
C GLY A 106 -16.53 3.09 -5.95
N HIS A 107 -17.51 3.53 -6.74
CA HIS A 107 -18.92 3.61 -6.35
C HIS A 107 -19.66 2.26 -6.43
N GLY A 108 -19.09 1.28 -7.15
CA GLY A 108 -19.73 0.00 -7.44
C GLY A 108 -20.90 0.10 -8.42
N GLU A 109 -21.79 -0.89 -8.37
CA GLU A 109 -22.86 -1.06 -9.33
C GLU A 109 -24.01 -0.07 -9.15
N THR A 110 -24.55 0.45 -10.27
CA THR A 110 -25.81 1.22 -10.21
C THR A 110 -26.99 0.26 -10.08
N LEU A 111 -27.66 0.30 -8.93
CA LEU A 111 -28.89 -0.46 -8.67
C LEU A 111 -30.12 0.21 -9.30
N GLU A 112 -30.18 1.54 -9.27
CA GLU A 112 -31.34 2.31 -9.72
C GLU A 112 -30.91 3.66 -10.31
N LEU A 113 -31.54 4.05 -11.42
CA LEU A 113 -31.43 5.36 -12.04
C LEU A 113 -32.85 5.80 -12.39
N ALA A 114 -33.30 6.93 -11.84
CA ALA A 114 -34.67 7.39 -12.03
C ALA A 114 -34.77 8.92 -12.07
N TYR A 115 -35.85 9.41 -12.66
CA TYR A 115 -36.11 10.84 -12.89
C TYR A 115 -37.44 11.27 -12.25
N SER A 116 -37.42 12.42 -11.58
CA SER A 116 -38.62 13.09 -11.02
C SER A 116 -38.79 14.47 -11.64
N ASN A 117 -39.98 14.78 -12.16
CA ASN A 117 -40.27 16.08 -12.81
C ASN A 117 -40.28 17.25 -11.81
N GLU A 118 -40.72 17.02 -10.57
CA GLU A 118 -40.86 18.06 -9.53
C GLU A 118 -39.96 17.80 -8.30
N CYS A 119 -39.09 16.79 -8.38
CA CYS A 119 -38.28 16.26 -7.29
C CYS A 119 -39.08 15.98 -6.01
N SER A 120 -40.21 15.27 -6.14
CA SER A 120 -41.12 14.95 -5.04
C SER A 120 -41.63 13.50 -5.03
N ASP A 121 -41.19 12.70 -6.01
CA ASP A 121 -41.64 11.34 -6.27
C ASP A 121 -41.00 10.29 -5.33
N ASN A 122 -41.57 9.09 -5.35
CA ASN A 122 -41.06 7.91 -4.65
C ASN A 122 -40.59 6.87 -5.66
N PHE A 123 -39.42 6.29 -5.43
CA PHE A 123 -38.82 5.26 -6.28
C PHE A 123 -38.52 4.02 -5.45
N THR A 124 -38.50 2.86 -6.10
CA THR A 124 -38.39 1.56 -5.44
C THR A 124 -37.34 0.73 -6.16
N PHE A 125 -36.37 0.22 -5.43
CA PHE A 125 -35.25 -0.55 -5.97
C PHE A 125 -34.96 -1.76 -5.08
N PRO A 126 -34.47 -2.87 -5.65
CA PRO A 126 -34.11 -4.04 -4.85
C PRO A 126 -32.66 -3.96 -4.33
N VAL A 127 -32.45 -4.53 -3.15
CA VAL A 127 -31.15 -4.84 -2.56
C VAL A 127 -31.07 -6.35 -2.45
N ASP A 128 -30.16 -6.96 -3.21
CA ASP A 128 -29.94 -8.41 -3.29
C ASP A 128 -28.92 -8.91 -2.25
N SER A 129 -28.65 -10.23 -2.24
CA SER A 129 -27.73 -10.85 -1.27
C SER A 129 -26.26 -10.44 -1.42
N TYR A 130 -25.89 -9.79 -2.52
CA TYR A 130 -24.52 -9.40 -2.87
C TYR A 130 -24.30 -7.88 -2.72
N VAL A 131 -25.22 -7.19 -2.04
CA VAL A 131 -25.13 -5.77 -1.66
C VAL A 131 -25.25 -5.67 -0.14
N ASN A 132 -24.29 -5.00 0.52
CA ASN A 132 -24.36 -4.70 1.95
C ASN A 132 -24.51 -3.20 2.22
N ASP A 133 -23.83 -2.37 1.44
CA ASP A 133 -23.77 -0.92 1.59
C ASP A 133 -24.34 -0.25 0.34
N ILE A 134 -25.05 0.87 0.50
CA ILE A 134 -25.53 1.67 -0.64
C ILE A 134 -25.21 3.16 -0.46
N ALA A 135 -25.06 3.86 -1.58
CA ALA A 135 -25.08 5.32 -1.65
C ALA A 135 -26.27 5.76 -2.51
N ILE A 136 -27.01 6.76 -2.04
CA ILE A 136 -28.09 7.43 -2.78
C ILE A 136 -27.61 8.82 -3.15
N TYR A 137 -27.64 9.13 -4.44
CA TYR A 137 -27.36 10.46 -4.99
C TYR A 137 -28.65 11.08 -5.53
N VAL A 138 -28.83 12.38 -5.30
CA VAL A 138 -29.93 13.16 -5.86
C VAL A 138 -29.41 14.49 -6.38
N LEU A 139 -29.62 14.75 -7.67
CA LEU A 139 -29.18 15.97 -8.34
C LEU A 139 -30.38 16.74 -8.90
N SER A 140 -30.58 18.00 -8.49
CA SER A 140 -31.70 18.85 -8.87
C SER A 140 -31.25 20.06 -9.70
N LEU A 141 -32.04 20.45 -10.70
CA LEU A 141 -31.81 21.65 -11.53
C LEU A 141 -32.26 22.98 -10.86
N GLY A 142 -32.52 22.97 -9.55
CA GLY A 142 -33.00 24.15 -8.81
C GLY A 142 -32.02 24.59 -7.73
N GLN A 143 -31.96 25.91 -7.47
CA GLN A 143 -31.09 26.54 -6.45
C GLN A 143 -31.53 26.27 -5.00
N SER A 144 -31.92 25.04 -4.67
CA SER A 144 -32.23 24.61 -3.31
C SER A 144 -31.96 23.13 -3.19
N PRO A 145 -31.12 22.70 -2.23
CA PRO A 145 -30.60 21.35 -2.22
C PRO A 145 -31.75 20.34 -2.07
N PRO A 146 -31.75 19.27 -2.87
CA PRO A 146 -32.68 18.16 -2.68
C PRO A 146 -32.34 17.41 -1.38
N TYR A 147 -33.23 16.50 -0.99
CA TYR A 147 -32.93 15.49 0.02
C TYR A 147 -33.68 14.19 -0.29
N ALA A 148 -33.15 13.08 0.19
CA ALA A 148 -33.78 11.76 0.10
C ALA A 148 -34.10 11.22 1.50
N THR A 149 -35.14 10.40 1.59
CA THR A 149 -35.43 9.56 2.76
C THR A 149 -35.61 8.12 2.32
N LEU A 150 -34.94 7.19 3.00
CA LEU A 150 -34.96 5.76 2.69
C LEU A 150 -35.87 5.00 3.65
N ARG A 151 -36.59 4.00 3.13
CA ARG A 151 -37.38 3.03 3.90
C ARG A 151 -36.99 1.61 3.54
N ASP A 152 -36.95 0.77 4.58
CA ASP A 152 -36.73 -0.68 4.43
C ASP A 152 -37.98 -1.40 3.87
N PRO A 153 -37.89 -2.70 3.52
CA PRO A 153 -39.03 -3.47 2.99
C PRO A 153 -40.23 -3.57 3.94
N ALA A 154 -40.08 -3.27 5.24
CA ALA A 154 -41.17 -3.18 6.21
C ALA A 154 -41.76 -1.75 6.31
N GLY A 155 -41.28 -0.80 5.52
CA GLY A 155 -41.72 0.59 5.47
C GLY A 155 -41.13 1.49 6.58
N LYS A 156 -40.20 0.98 7.39
CA LYS A 156 -39.55 1.74 8.47
C LYS A 156 -38.48 2.67 7.87
N LEU A 157 -38.44 3.92 8.35
CA LEU A 157 -37.41 4.89 7.96
C LEU A 157 -36.02 4.45 8.42
N ILE A 158 -35.02 4.76 7.60
CA ILE A 158 -33.60 4.50 7.84
C ILE A 158 -32.86 5.83 7.80
N ASP A 159 -32.13 6.14 8.86
CA ASP A 159 -31.25 7.31 8.91
C ASP A 159 -29.90 6.96 8.23
N PRO A 160 -29.33 7.85 7.42
CA PRO A 160 -28.05 7.61 6.75
C PRO A 160 -26.90 7.59 7.76
N THR A 161 -25.89 6.75 7.49
CA THR A 161 -24.63 6.72 8.24
C THR A 161 -23.82 8.00 8.02
N LYS A 162 -23.88 8.55 6.80
CA LYS A 162 -23.29 9.84 6.41
C LYS A 162 -24.20 10.50 5.39
N SER A 163 -24.48 11.79 5.54
CA SER A 163 -25.18 12.59 4.52
C SER A 163 -24.41 13.87 4.25
N ILE A 164 -24.32 14.26 2.98
CA ILE A 164 -23.62 15.45 2.49
C ILE A 164 -24.57 16.22 1.58
N THR A 165 -24.61 17.54 1.74
CA THR A 165 -25.12 18.46 0.72
C THR A 165 -23.89 19.04 0.03
N GLU A 166 -23.67 18.67 -1.22
CA GLU A 166 -22.42 18.96 -1.93
C GLU A 166 -22.38 20.41 -2.43
N ASP A 167 -23.50 20.90 -2.94
CA ASP A 167 -23.72 22.29 -3.36
C ASP A 167 -25.21 22.69 -3.22
N SER A 168 -25.70 23.68 -3.98
CA SER A 168 -27.14 24.04 -3.96
C SER A 168 -28.06 23.06 -4.67
N ASN A 169 -27.50 22.05 -5.36
CA ASN A 169 -28.17 21.23 -6.36
C ASN A 169 -28.05 19.71 -6.04
N GLY A 170 -26.99 19.28 -5.36
CA GLY A 170 -26.66 17.88 -5.07
C GLY A 170 -26.84 17.48 -3.60
N PHE A 171 -27.35 16.27 -3.39
CA PHE A 171 -27.45 15.60 -2.09
C PHE A 171 -27.01 14.15 -2.17
N ARG A 172 -26.21 13.72 -1.19
CA ARG A 172 -25.71 12.35 -1.10
C ARG A 172 -25.94 11.76 0.29
N ALA A 173 -26.42 10.52 0.35
CA ALA A 173 -26.65 9.77 1.57
C ALA A 173 -26.07 8.35 1.47
N VAL A 174 -25.22 7.97 2.43
CA VAL A 174 -24.57 6.65 2.49
C VAL A 174 -25.16 5.84 3.65
N TYR A 175 -25.48 4.58 3.38
CA TYR A 175 -26.09 3.63 4.30
C TYR A 175 -25.20 2.38 4.40
N ALA A 176 -24.43 2.30 5.49
CA ALA A 176 -23.53 1.18 5.74
C ALA A 176 -24.22 0.05 6.53
N ASN A 177 -23.87 -1.21 6.23
CA ASN A 177 -24.43 -2.44 6.79
C ASN A 177 -25.96 -2.52 6.65
N LEU A 178 -26.49 -2.03 5.52
CA LEU A 178 -27.92 -1.95 5.25
C LEU A 178 -28.56 -3.34 5.22
N ALA A 179 -28.06 -4.25 4.37
CA ALA A 179 -28.62 -5.59 4.24
C ALA A 179 -28.40 -6.43 5.51
N ALA A 180 -27.29 -6.26 6.21
CA ALA A 180 -27.03 -6.90 7.50
C ALA A 180 -27.99 -6.45 8.62
N THR A 181 -28.49 -5.21 8.56
CA THR A 181 -29.31 -4.59 9.63
C THR A 181 -30.81 -4.63 9.33
N HIS A 182 -31.21 -4.46 8.07
CA HIS A 182 -32.60 -4.36 7.63
C HIS A 182 -33.05 -5.53 6.75
N GLY A 183 -32.13 -6.39 6.31
CA GLY A 183 -32.37 -7.49 5.37
C GLY A 183 -32.35 -7.03 3.90
N PRO A 184 -32.01 -7.93 2.96
CA PRO A 184 -32.23 -7.70 1.53
C PRO A 184 -33.73 -7.68 1.20
N GLY A 185 -34.10 -7.05 0.09
CA GLY A 185 -35.49 -6.86 -0.34
C GLY A 185 -35.72 -5.57 -1.11
N SER A 186 -36.98 -5.16 -1.20
CA SER A 186 -37.40 -3.96 -1.94
C SER A 186 -37.38 -2.71 -1.04
N PHE A 187 -36.47 -1.79 -1.31
CA PHE A 187 -36.32 -0.52 -0.57
C PHE A 187 -37.02 0.62 -1.30
N ASN A 188 -37.52 1.60 -0.56
CA ASN A 188 -38.22 2.76 -1.12
C ASN A 188 -37.49 4.05 -0.75
N VAL A 189 -37.08 4.82 -1.76
CA VAL A 189 -36.51 6.16 -1.61
C VAL A 189 -37.56 7.20 -2.01
N LYS A 190 -37.79 8.17 -1.12
CA LYS A 190 -38.56 9.37 -1.41
C LYS A 190 -37.62 10.55 -1.57
N VAL A 191 -37.70 11.27 -2.69
CA VAL A 191 -37.03 12.57 -2.86
C VAL A 191 -37.94 13.74 -2.54
N SER A 192 -37.32 14.87 -2.23
CA SER A 192 -37.99 16.14 -1.97
C SER A 192 -37.01 17.30 -2.19
N SER A 193 -37.45 18.36 -2.87
CA SER A 193 -36.74 19.64 -2.96
C SER A 193 -37.71 20.82 -2.75
N LEU A 194 -37.18 21.96 -2.32
CA LEU A 194 -37.94 23.21 -2.18
C LEU A 194 -38.12 23.95 -3.53
N SER A 195 -37.36 23.57 -4.56
CA SER A 195 -37.25 24.33 -5.81
C SER A 195 -38.30 24.00 -6.88
N ILE A 196 -39.10 22.95 -6.69
CA ILE A 196 -40.04 22.36 -7.68
C ILE A 196 -39.44 22.22 -9.09
N LYS A 197 -38.15 21.88 -9.15
CA LYS A 197 -37.42 21.52 -10.38
C LYS A 197 -37.24 20.01 -10.45
N SER A 198 -36.96 19.53 -11.66
CA SER A 198 -36.65 18.13 -11.86
C SER A 198 -35.37 17.72 -11.14
N CYS A 199 -35.31 16.43 -10.79
CA CYS A 199 -34.10 15.81 -10.28
C CYS A 199 -33.92 14.37 -10.78
N VAL A 200 -32.65 13.97 -10.89
CA VAL A 200 -32.21 12.60 -11.12
C VAL A 200 -31.81 11.97 -9.80
N ILE A 201 -32.06 10.67 -9.68
CA ILE A 201 -31.67 9.83 -8.55
C ILE A 201 -30.81 8.69 -9.07
N GLN A 202 -29.69 8.46 -8.42
CA GLN A 202 -28.86 7.28 -8.62
C GLN A 202 -28.71 6.54 -7.29
N VAL A 203 -28.73 5.21 -7.34
CA VAL A 203 -28.42 4.36 -6.19
C VAL A 203 -27.28 3.45 -6.60
N TRP A 204 -26.14 3.58 -5.90
CA TRP A 204 -24.93 2.80 -6.14
C TRP A 204 -24.66 1.83 -5.00
N ALA A 205 -24.03 0.70 -5.30
CA ALA A 205 -23.67 -0.32 -4.33
C ALA A 205 -22.49 -1.18 -4.79
N PRO A 206 -21.38 -1.28 -4.02
CA PRO A 206 -20.35 -2.28 -4.27
C PRO A 206 -20.96 -3.69 -4.33
N SER A 207 -20.80 -4.37 -5.45
CA SER A 207 -21.35 -5.71 -5.66
C SER A 207 -20.50 -6.57 -6.59
N THR A 208 -20.46 -7.87 -6.31
CA THR A 208 -19.81 -8.85 -7.19
C THR A 208 -20.72 -9.31 -8.33
N VAL A 209 -22.03 -9.05 -8.25
CA VAL A 209 -22.99 -9.33 -9.34
C VAL A 209 -22.90 -8.19 -10.35
N VAL A 210 -22.11 -8.43 -11.39
CA VAL A 210 -21.88 -7.52 -12.54
C VAL A 210 -22.48 -8.12 -13.81
N ILE A 211 -22.70 -7.26 -14.81
CA ILE A 211 -23.22 -7.64 -16.13
C ILE A 211 -22.28 -7.15 -17.21
N ASP A 212 -21.91 -8.03 -18.12
CA ASP A 212 -20.99 -7.71 -19.22
C ASP A 212 -21.54 -8.23 -20.54
N GLY A 213 -21.46 -7.45 -21.60
CA GLY A 213 -22.03 -7.83 -22.89
C GLY A 213 -21.93 -6.78 -23.98
N GLY A 214 -22.85 -6.87 -24.94
CA GLY A 214 -22.92 -5.99 -26.09
C GLY A 214 -23.96 -6.43 -27.12
N PHE A 215 -24.22 -5.54 -28.07
CA PHE A 215 -25.29 -5.70 -29.05
C PHE A 215 -24.82 -6.50 -30.28
N VAL A 216 -25.60 -7.51 -30.65
CA VAL A 216 -25.36 -8.37 -31.82
C VAL A 216 -26.60 -8.42 -32.71
N THR A 217 -26.40 -8.38 -34.03
CA THR A 217 -27.50 -8.49 -35.01
C THR A 217 -27.94 -9.95 -35.26
N ASP A 218 -27.13 -10.92 -34.83
CA ASP A 218 -27.37 -12.36 -34.94
C ASP A 218 -27.37 -13.01 -33.54
N LYS A 219 -28.46 -13.69 -33.19
CA LYS A 219 -28.62 -14.40 -31.90
C LYS A 219 -27.61 -15.53 -31.68
N THR A 220 -26.90 -15.99 -32.71
CA THR A 220 -25.83 -17.00 -32.65
C THR A 220 -24.42 -16.39 -32.52
N SER A 221 -24.28 -15.07 -32.58
CA SER A 221 -22.99 -14.37 -32.45
C SER A 221 -22.59 -14.17 -30.98
N ASP A 222 -21.43 -14.68 -30.58
CA ASP A 222 -20.81 -14.43 -29.26
C ASP A 222 -19.85 -13.23 -29.28
N ASP A 223 -19.75 -12.50 -30.41
CA ASP A 223 -18.90 -11.32 -30.61
C ASP A 223 -19.51 -10.07 -29.96
N VAL A 224 -19.62 -10.08 -28.63
CA VAL A 224 -20.26 -9.02 -27.83
C VAL A 224 -19.28 -7.95 -27.33
N GLN A 225 -17.98 -8.24 -27.34
CA GLN A 225 -16.94 -7.43 -26.69
C GLN A 225 -15.66 -7.42 -27.53
N ARG A 226 -15.03 -6.24 -27.67
CA ARG A 226 -13.79 -6.05 -28.46
C ARG A 226 -12.56 -5.73 -27.63
N VAL A 227 -12.73 -5.13 -26.45
CA VAL A 227 -11.66 -4.79 -25.50
C VAL A 227 -12.04 -5.29 -24.09
N MET A 228 -11.13 -5.22 -23.14
CA MET A 228 -11.43 -5.53 -21.74
C MET A 228 -12.26 -4.38 -21.15
N PRO A 229 -13.35 -4.67 -20.40
CA PRO A 229 -14.24 -3.62 -19.92
C PRO A 229 -13.58 -2.84 -18.78
N LEU A 230 -13.83 -1.54 -18.76
CA LEU A 230 -13.49 -0.69 -17.63
C LEU A 230 -14.53 -0.86 -16.51
N PRO A 231 -14.23 -0.49 -15.25
CA PRO A 231 -15.24 -0.37 -14.21
C PRO A 231 -16.43 0.46 -14.71
N TYR A 232 -17.66 0.08 -14.33
CA TYR A 232 -18.95 0.67 -14.78
C TYR A 232 -19.31 0.50 -16.28
N TYR A 233 -18.37 0.16 -17.16
CA TYR A 233 -18.65 -0.05 -18.59
C TYR A 233 -19.03 -1.52 -18.87
N ALA A 234 -20.33 -1.81 -18.78
CA ALA A 234 -20.88 -3.15 -19.06
C ALA A 234 -20.96 -3.51 -20.56
N ILE A 235 -21.10 -2.50 -21.42
CA ILE A 235 -21.45 -2.68 -22.84
C ILE A 235 -20.28 -2.27 -23.74
N GLU A 236 -19.61 -3.28 -24.31
CA GLU A 236 -18.40 -3.12 -25.12
C GLU A 236 -18.67 -3.16 -26.63
N ARG A 237 -19.95 -3.09 -27.00
CA ARG A 237 -20.42 -3.03 -28.39
C ARG A 237 -21.81 -2.40 -28.46
N ASN A 238 -21.87 -1.17 -28.93
CA ASN A 238 -23.10 -0.41 -29.17
C ASN A 238 -23.95 -0.99 -30.32
N PRO A 239 -25.29 -0.77 -30.30
CA PRO A 239 -26.15 -0.91 -31.46
C PRO A 239 -25.98 0.29 -32.41
N VAL A 240 -26.42 0.13 -33.65
CA VAL A 240 -26.37 1.18 -34.68
C VAL A 240 -27.79 1.69 -34.96
N ASP A 241 -27.93 3.00 -35.16
CA ASP A 241 -29.17 3.70 -35.50
C ASP A 241 -29.90 3.00 -36.67
N GLY A 242 -31.20 2.73 -36.49
CA GLY A 242 -32.02 2.00 -37.47
C GLY A 242 -31.69 0.52 -37.69
N VAL A 243 -30.70 -0.07 -36.99
CA VAL A 243 -30.29 -1.48 -37.16
C VAL A 243 -30.80 -2.37 -36.01
N PRO A 244 -31.77 -3.28 -36.24
CA PRO A 244 -32.29 -4.17 -35.21
C PRO A 244 -31.19 -5.06 -34.60
N SER A 245 -30.94 -4.90 -33.30
CA SER A 245 -29.84 -5.53 -32.57
C SER A 245 -30.29 -6.08 -31.22
N TYR A 246 -29.73 -7.20 -30.81
CA TYR A 246 -30.04 -7.88 -29.54
C TYR A 246 -28.90 -7.67 -28.55
N LEU A 247 -29.20 -7.18 -27.34
CA LEU A 247 -28.24 -7.20 -26.24
C LEU A 247 -28.00 -8.65 -25.78
N ALA A 248 -26.77 -9.12 -25.91
CA ALA A 248 -26.31 -10.41 -25.40
C ALA A 248 -25.25 -10.19 -24.31
N PHE A 249 -25.38 -10.88 -23.18
CA PHE A 249 -24.63 -10.62 -21.96
C PHE A 249 -24.41 -11.87 -21.09
N LYS A 250 -23.54 -11.73 -20.07
CA LYS A 250 -23.42 -12.64 -18.92
C LYS A 250 -23.71 -11.85 -17.65
N VAL A 251 -24.26 -12.52 -16.64
CA VAL A 251 -24.27 -12.05 -15.25
C VAL A 251 -23.25 -12.87 -14.47
N SER A 252 -22.30 -12.24 -13.80
CA SER A 252 -21.22 -12.89 -13.02
C SER A 252 -21.56 -12.99 -11.53
N ALA A 253 -20.79 -13.79 -10.78
CA ALA A 253 -20.96 -14.12 -9.35
C ALA A 253 -22.26 -14.83 -8.94
N ILE A 254 -23.28 -14.87 -9.80
CA ILE A 254 -24.51 -15.63 -9.56
C ILE A 254 -24.34 -17.12 -9.90
N SER A 255 -25.06 -17.97 -9.17
CA SER A 255 -25.06 -19.43 -9.39
C SER A 255 -26.49 -19.98 -9.39
N TYR A 256 -26.76 -21.01 -10.19
CA TYR A 256 -28.06 -21.67 -10.27
C TYR A 256 -28.62 -21.98 -8.86
N PRO A 257 -29.88 -21.62 -8.53
CA PRO A 257 -30.99 -21.29 -9.42
C PRO A 257 -31.09 -19.81 -9.85
N ALA A 258 -30.10 -18.97 -9.55
CA ALA A 258 -30.11 -17.57 -9.98
C ALA A 258 -30.16 -17.42 -11.50
N GLN A 259 -30.91 -16.43 -11.98
CA GLN A 259 -31.03 -16.11 -13.42
C GLN A 259 -31.52 -14.66 -13.63
N PRO A 260 -31.03 -13.96 -14.67
CA PRO A 260 -31.70 -12.76 -15.19
C PRO A 260 -33.06 -13.14 -15.82
N ILE A 261 -34.02 -12.23 -15.77
CA ILE A 261 -35.40 -12.45 -16.20
C ILE A 261 -35.82 -11.43 -17.26
N ALA A 262 -35.52 -10.15 -17.07
CA ALA A 262 -35.93 -9.08 -17.96
C ALA A 262 -34.84 -8.03 -18.16
N VAL A 263 -34.84 -7.40 -19.34
CA VAL A 263 -34.09 -6.17 -19.63
C VAL A 263 -35.08 -5.07 -20.00
N LYS A 264 -35.02 -3.94 -19.29
CA LYS A 264 -35.79 -2.74 -19.58
C LYS A 264 -34.88 -1.63 -20.12
N TYR A 265 -35.08 -1.22 -21.35
CA TYR A 265 -34.47 -0.02 -21.94
C TYR A 265 -35.28 1.22 -21.58
N PHE A 266 -34.63 2.35 -21.31
CA PHE A 266 -35.31 3.60 -20.98
C PHE A 266 -34.49 4.85 -21.33
N LEU A 267 -35.21 5.96 -21.56
CA LEU A 267 -34.67 7.32 -21.70
C LEU A 267 -35.60 8.30 -20.99
N ASP A 268 -35.10 8.88 -19.89
CA ASP A 268 -35.82 9.73 -18.95
C ASP A 268 -37.21 9.19 -18.58
N THR A 269 -38.28 9.92 -18.93
CA THR A 269 -39.69 9.53 -18.75
C THR A 269 -40.43 9.38 -20.09
N VAL A 270 -39.69 9.39 -21.21
CA VAL A 270 -40.24 9.52 -22.56
C VAL A 270 -40.26 8.19 -23.33
N PHE A 271 -39.31 7.29 -23.02
CA PHE A 271 -39.17 5.98 -23.65
C PHE A 271 -38.95 4.92 -22.59
N GLU A 272 -39.74 3.85 -22.64
CA GLU A 272 -39.54 2.62 -21.85
C GLU A 272 -39.94 1.40 -22.71
N MET A 273 -39.09 0.37 -22.74
CA MET A 273 -39.34 -0.89 -23.44
C MET A 273 -38.74 -2.06 -22.64
N GLU A 274 -39.50 -3.12 -22.41
CA GLU A 274 -39.07 -4.28 -21.61
C GLU A 274 -39.14 -5.57 -22.42
N HIS A 275 -38.12 -6.42 -22.27
CA HIS A 275 -37.98 -7.69 -22.98
C HIS A 275 -37.61 -8.84 -22.04
N ASP A 276 -38.15 -10.02 -22.31
CA ASP A 276 -37.77 -11.26 -21.64
C ASP A 276 -36.32 -11.63 -21.97
N VAL A 277 -35.61 -12.21 -21.00
CA VAL A 277 -34.27 -12.77 -21.19
C VAL A 277 -34.34 -14.26 -21.49
N ILE A 278 -33.63 -14.70 -22.53
CA ILE A 278 -33.50 -16.10 -22.92
C ILE A 278 -32.05 -16.59 -22.76
N THR A 279 -31.89 -17.78 -22.18
CA THR A 279 -30.59 -18.45 -22.05
C THR A 279 -30.09 -18.92 -23.42
N ARG A 280 -28.77 -18.88 -23.63
CA ARG A 280 -28.08 -19.37 -24.84
C ARG A 280 -27.13 -20.51 -24.49
N TYR A 281 -26.92 -21.40 -25.46
CA TYR A 281 -26.05 -22.57 -25.32
C TYR A 281 -24.75 -22.40 -26.10
N ASN A 282 -23.65 -22.98 -25.61
CA ASN A 282 -22.32 -22.85 -26.23
C ASN A 282 -21.84 -21.39 -26.45
N CYS A 283 -22.28 -20.43 -25.63
CA CYS A 283 -21.90 -19.00 -25.68
C CYS A 283 -21.15 -18.59 -24.39
N TRP A 284 -20.34 -17.53 -24.41
CA TRP A 284 -19.81 -16.88 -23.19
C TRP A 284 -20.78 -15.80 -22.68
N ALA A 285 -21.37 -15.03 -23.59
CA ALA A 285 -22.58 -14.26 -23.28
C ALA A 285 -23.75 -15.25 -23.22
N SER A 286 -23.99 -15.85 -22.05
CA SER A 286 -24.96 -16.94 -21.83
C SER A 286 -26.43 -16.50 -21.85
N HIS A 287 -26.70 -15.20 -21.97
CA HIS A 287 -28.03 -14.60 -21.97
C HIS A 287 -28.20 -13.61 -23.14
N ILE A 288 -29.43 -13.41 -23.60
CA ILE A 288 -29.78 -12.43 -24.65
C ILE A 288 -31.26 -12.04 -24.50
N VAL A 289 -31.60 -10.83 -24.93
CA VAL A 289 -33.00 -10.38 -25.01
C VAL A 289 -33.80 -11.16 -26.08
N SER A 290 -35.10 -11.35 -25.82
CA SER A 290 -36.02 -12.09 -26.68
C SER A 290 -36.20 -11.43 -28.06
N ASP A 291 -36.30 -10.11 -28.10
CA ASP A 291 -36.60 -9.32 -29.29
C ASP A 291 -35.53 -8.24 -29.50
N PRO A 292 -35.30 -7.77 -30.74
CA PRO A 292 -34.24 -6.80 -31.01
C PRO A 292 -34.68 -5.38 -30.64
N LEU A 293 -33.77 -4.63 -30.03
CA LEU A 293 -33.89 -3.19 -29.95
C LEU A 293 -33.57 -2.59 -31.33
N THR A 294 -34.38 -1.63 -31.77
CA THR A 294 -34.00 -0.69 -32.85
C THR A 294 -34.03 0.68 -32.21
N CYS A 295 -32.90 1.38 -32.20
CA CYS A 295 -32.84 2.75 -31.73
C CYS A 295 -33.35 3.68 -32.84
N ASP A 296 -34.16 4.67 -32.48
CA ASP A 296 -34.79 5.62 -33.42
C ASP A 296 -33.97 6.92 -33.61
N ASN A 297 -32.95 7.15 -32.76
CA ASN A 297 -32.04 8.28 -32.83
C ASN A 297 -30.66 7.88 -32.27
N ALA A 298 -29.60 8.55 -32.71
CA ALA A 298 -28.28 8.49 -32.05
C ALA A 298 -28.30 9.26 -30.71
N GLY A 299 -27.66 8.71 -29.68
CA GLY A 299 -27.62 9.26 -28.33
C GLY A 299 -27.40 8.20 -27.26
N THR A 300 -27.24 8.62 -26.00
CA THR A 300 -27.06 7.73 -24.84
C THR A 300 -28.42 7.22 -24.35
N TYR A 301 -28.54 5.91 -24.16
CA TYR A 301 -29.71 5.22 -23.63
C TYR A 301 -29.32 4.44 -22.38
N ASN A 302 -30.30 4.16 -21.51
CA ASN A 302 -30.07 3.32 -20.33
C ASN A 302 -30.75 1.97 -20.49
N PHE A 303 -30.19 0.94 -19.86
CA PHE A 303 -30.87 -0.34 -19.67
C PHE A 303 -30.72 -0.84 -18.24
N LYS A 304 -31.75 -1.55 -17.80
CA LYS A 304 -31.88 -2.13 -16.47
C LYS A 304 -32.12 -3.62 -16.63
N VAL A 305 -31.18 -4.44 -16.17
CA VAL A 305 -31.36 -5.89 -16.09
C VAL A 305 -31.88 -6.23 -14.71
N SER A 306 -32.92 -7.06 -14.65
CA SER A 306 -33.46 -7.59 -13.40
C SER A 306 -33.49 -9.12 -13.43
N GLY A 307 -33.36 -9.73 -12.26
CA GLY A 307 -33.37 -11.18 -12.11
C GLY A 307 -33.57 -11.61 -10.68
N ILE A 308 -33.44 -12.92 -10.43
CA ILE A 308 -33.50 -13.50 -9.09
C ILE A 308 -32.13 -14.10 -8.75
N ASP A 309 -31.65 -13.83 -7.55
CA ASP A 309 -30.39 -14.33 -7.01
C ASP A 309 -30.51 -15.77 -6.46
N SER A 310 -29.39 -16.35 -5.99
CA SER A 310 -29.37 -17.75 -5.52
C SER A 310 -30.17 -17.99 -4.23
N ASN A 311 -30.53 -16.92 -3.51
CA ASN A 311 -31.30 -16.95 -2.27
C ASN A 311 -32.78 -16.58 -2.49
N GLY A 312 -33.17 -16.20 -3.71
CA GLY A 312 -34.54 -15.85 -4.08
C GLY A 312 -34.86 -14.34 -4.00
N TYR A 313 -33.87 -13.48 -3.80
CA TYR A 313 -34.07 -12.02 -3.82
C TYR A 313 -33.91 -11.47 -5.23
N THR A 314 -34.65 -10.41 -5.55
CA THR A 314 -34.47 -9.72 -6.83
C THR A 314 -33.12 -9.00 -6.83
N PHE A 315 -32.32 -9.16 -7.88
CA PHE A 315 -31.20 -8.28 -8.19
C PHE A 315 -31.57 -7.35 -9.35
N GLN A 316 -30.94 -6.17 -9.38
CA GLN A 316 -31.12 -5.20 -10.46
C GLN A 316 -29.83 -4.42 -10.68
N ARG A 317 -29.43 -4.29 -11.94
CA ARG A 317 -28.24 -3.51 -12.35
C ARG A 317 -28.60 -2.62 -13.54
N VAL A 318 -28.09 -1.40 -13.54
CA VAL A 318 -28.35 -0.38 -14.55
C VAL A 318 -27.03 0.09 -15.14
N TYR A 319 -26.98 0.18 -16.47
CA TYR A 319 -25.87 0.77 -17.21
C TYR A 319 -26.41 1.53 -18.42
N ASP A 320 -25.55 2.32 -19.03
CA ASP A 320 -25.81 3.03 -20.27
C ASP A 320 -25.20 2.31 -21.49
N PHE A 321 -25.59 2.77 -22.67
CA PHE A 321 -24.99 2.46 -23.96
C PHE A 321 -25.26 3.62 -24.92
N GLU A 322 -24.39 3.81 -25.92
CA GLU A 322 -24.66 4.80 -26.98
C GLU A 322 -25.32 4.10 -28.18
N CYS A 323 -26.23 4.78 -28.85
CA CYS A 323 -26.67 4.41 -30.20
C CYS A 323 -25.71 5.05 -31.21
N ASP A 324 -24.90 4.22 -31.87
CA ASP A 324 -23.93 4.65 -32.87
C ASP A 324 -24.67 5.13 -34.15
N ALA A 325 -24.31 6.29 -34.68
CA ALA A 325 -24.85 6.75 -35.97
C ALA A 325 -24.41 5.82 -37.13
N GLU A 326 -25.30 5.54 -38.09
CA GLU A 326 -25.04 4.61 -39.19
C GLU A 326 -23.77 5.00 -40.00
N VAL A 327 -22.74 4.16 -39.95
CA VAL A 327 -21.51 4.33 -40.72
C VAL A 327 -21.64 3.67 -42.10
N PRO A 328 -21.62 4.42 -43.22
CA PRO A 328 -21.82 3.83 -44.55
C PRO A 328 -20.65 2.89 -44.94
N THR A 329 -20.94 1.59 -45.05
CA THR A 329 -19.92 0.57 -45.34
C THR A 329 -19.82 0.26 -46.84
N GLY A 330 -18.84 0.87 -47.52
CA GLY A 330 -18.48 0.51 -48.89
C GLY A 330 -17.33 1.33 -49.48
N PRO A 331 -16.42 0.73 -50.27
CA PRO A 331 -15.33 1.48 -50.90
C PRO A 331 -15.85 2.38 -52.02
N THR A 332 -15.51 3.66 -51.92
CA THR A 332 -15.61 4.74 -52.93
C THR A 332 -16.24 4.38 -54.30
N THR A 333 -17.54 4.66 -54.46
CA THR A 333 -18.07 5.68 -55.39
C THR A 333 -19.59 5.84 -55.23
N SER A 334 -20.03 6.83 -54.46
CA SER A 334 -21.39 7.39 -54.48
C SER A 334 -21.28 8.89 -54.10
N PRO A 335 -22.10 9.81 -54.64
CA PRO A 335 -21.80 11.23 -54.56
C PRO A 335 -21.92 11.80 -53.14
N ALA A 336 -21.10 12.81 -52.87
CA ALA A 336 -20.99 13.46 -51.57
C ALA A 336 -22.34 13.96 -51.01
N PRO A 337 -22.49 14.08 -49.67
CA PRO A 337 -23.62 14.77 -49.06
C PRO A 337 -23.78 16.15 -49.71
N THR A 338 -24.98 16.44 -50.23
CA THR A 338 -25.26 17.59 -51.11
C THR A 338 -25.18 18.95 -50.41
N THR A 339 -24.95 18.95 -49.10
CA THR A 339 -24.43 20.09 -48.35
C THR A 339 -23.23 19.62 -47.52
N PRO A 340 -22.02 20.16 -47.74
CA PRO A 340 -20.91 19.99 -46.82
C PRO A 340 -21.32 20.50 -45.43
N PRO A 341 -20.90 19.85 -44.33
CA PRO A 341 -21.17 20.39 -42.99
C PRO A 341 -20.54 21.78 -42.89
N LYS A 342 -21.39 22.81 -42.70
CA LYS A 342 -21.03 24.24 -42.76
C LYS A 342 -19.67 24.47 -42.09
N PRO A 343 -18.62 24.94 -42.79
CA PRO A 343 -17.24 24.93 -42.27
C PRO A 343 -17.15 25.57 -40.88
N ALA A 344 -16.33 25.01 -39.99
CA ALA A 344 -16.14 25.57 -38.65
C ALA A 344 -15.70 27.04 -38.79
N THR A 345 -16.43 27.94 -38.12
CA THR A 345 -16.20 29.39 -38.26
C THR A 345 -15.36 29.95 -37.11
N GLN A 346 -15.35 29.24 -35.98
CA GLN A 346 -14.59 29.54 -34.78
C GLN A 346 -14.37 28.24 -34.00
N CYS A 347 -13.46 28.27 -33.03
CA CYS A 347 -13.28 27.19 -32.07
C CYS A 347 -13.39 27.78 -30.67
N PHE A 348 -14.11 27.08 -29.80
CA PHE A 348 -14.28 27.41 -28.39
C PHE A 348 -13.15 26.78 -27.54
N ASN A 349 -13.11 27.14 -26.25
CA ASN A 349 -12.28 26.46 -25.23
C ASN A 349 -10.78 26.30 -25.59
N GLY A 350 -10.22 27.28 -26.31
CA GLY A 350 -8.81 27.27 -26.74
C GLY A 350 -8.49 26.39 -27.96
N GLY A 351 -9.50 25.81 -28.60
CA GLY A 351 -9.32 25.03 -29.83
C GLY A 351 -8.72 25.85 -30.98
N SER A 352 -7.93 25.18 -31.83
CA SER A 352 -7.27 25.81 -32.98
C SER A 352 -8.00 25.51 -34.28
N LEU A 353 -8.33 26.56 -35.05
CA LEU A 353 -9.03 26.42 -36.33
C LEU A 353 -8.07 26.02 -37.45
N ILE A 354 -8.24 24.81 -37.98
CA ILE A 354 -7.48 24.28 -39.12
C ILE A 354 -8.25 24.58 -40.42
N ASN A 355 -7.52 24.88 -41.50
CA ASN A 355 -8.07 25.24 -42.82
C ASN A 355 -9.03 26.45 -42.81
N GLN A 356 -8.72 27.49 -42.03
CA GLN A 356 -9.54 28.70 -41.92
C GLN A 356 -9.92 29.28 -43.30
N GLY A 357 -11.24 29.52 -43.51
CA GLY A 357 -11.78 30.04 -44.76
C GLY A 357 -11.93 29.03 -45.90
N GLN A 358 -11.56 27.76 -45.70
CA GLN A 358 -11.77 26.67 -46.66
C GLN A 358 -13.07 25.89 -46.38
N PRO A 359 -13.62 25.15 -47.36
CA PRO A 359 -14.80 24.29 -47.16
C PRO A 359 -14.60 23.14 -46.15
N ASN A 360 -13.35 22.82 -45.80
CA ASN A 360 -12.96 21.76 -44.86
C ASN A 360 -12.37 22.34 -43.55
N ALA A 361 -12.82 23.52 -43.13
CA ALA A 361 -12.42 24.10 -41.85
C ALA A 361 -12.96 23.26 -40.67
N THR A 362 -12.07 22.88 -39.76
CA THR A 362 -12.32 22.02 -38.59
C THR A 362 -11.50 22.48 -37.41
N CYS A 363 -11.98 22.26 -36.19
CA CYS A 363 -11.22 22.58 -34.97
C CYS A 363 -10.36 21.40 -34.51
N TYR A 364 -9.17 21.72 -34.00
CA TYR A 364 -8.35 20.81 -33.19
C TYR A 364 -8.49 21.23 -31.72
N CYS A 365 -8.99 20.31 -30.89
CA CYS A 365 -9.35 20.61 -29.51
C CYS A 365 -8.21 20.36 -28.53
N ASN A 366 -8.25 21.11 -27.42
CA ASN A 366 -7.39 20.87 -26.27
C ASN A 366 -7.83 19.54 -25.58
N PRO A 367 -6.96 18.74 -24.93
CA PRO A 367 -7.30 17.38 -24.49
C PRO A 367 -8.51 17.23 -23.56
N LEU A 368 -8.95 18.31 -22.91
CA LEU A 368 -10.09 18.33 -21.98
C LEU A 368 -11.44 18.70 -22.66
N PHE A 369 -11.44 18.89 -23.98
CA PHE A 369 -12.61 19.33 -24.76
C PHE A 369 -12.77 18.53 -26.06
N ALA A 370 -14.01 18.36 -26.48
CA ALA A 370 -14.41 17.66 -27.70
C ALA A 370 -15.54 18.42 -28.42
N GLY A 371 -16.11 17.80 -29.44
CA GLY A 371 -17.11 18.44 -30.31
C GLY A 371 -16.48 19.09 -31.55
N ARG A 372 -17.33 19.65 -32.40
CA ARG A 372 -16.95 20.07 -33.76
C ARG A 372 -16.20 21.41 -33.80
N GLU A 373 -16.60 22.30 -32.91
CA GLU A 373 -15.98 23.59 -32.62
C GLU A 373 -15.34 23.59 -31.21
N CYS A 374 -15.06 22.42 -30.63
CA CYS A 374 -14.52 22.23 -29.26
C CYS A 374 -15.46 22.72 -28.14
N GLU A 375 -16.76 22.64 -28.39
CA GLU A 375 -17.87 23.10 -27.55
C GLU A 375 -18.19 22.16 -26.38
N LYS A 376 -17.94 20.85 -26.51
CA LYS A 376 -18.27 19.85 -25.48
C LYS A 376 -17.13 19.75 -24.47
N LYS A 377 -17.47 19.77 -23.19
CA LYS A 377 -16.53 19.52 -22.10
C LYS A 377 -16.36 18.01 -21.92
N LEU A 378 -15.14 17.55 -21.63
CA LEU A 378 -14.90 16.16 -21.23
C LEU A 378 -14.78 16.10 -19.71
N CYS A 379 -15.48 15.16 -19.09
CA CYS A 379 -15.33 14.83 -17.68
C CYS A 379 -14.61 13.48 -17.58
N PHE A 380 -13.60 13.42 -16.72
CA PHE A 380 -12.75 12.26 -16.49
C PHE A 380 -13.11 11.58 -15.16
N ASN A 381 -12.55 10.40 -14.90
CA ASN A 381 -12.68 9.69 -13.62
C ASN A 381 -14.13 9.62 -13.11
N ASP A 382 -15.01 9.10 -13.96
CA ASP A 382 -16.44 8.92 -13.71
C ASP A 382 -17.22 10.21 -13.40
N GLY A 383 -16.65 11.38 -13.72
CA GLY A 383 -17.32 12.66 -13.63
C GLY A 383 -18.44 12.82 -14.65
N ILE A 384 -19.56 13.43 -14.24
CA ILE A 384 -20.77 13.60 -15.06
C ILE A 384 -20.83 15.06 -15.55
N ASP A 385 -21.01 15.29 -16.86
CA ASP A 385 -21.25 16.63 -17.43
C ASP A 385 -22.72 17.02 -17.25
N ILE A 386 -22.97 18.04 -16.42
CA ILE A 386 -24.28 18.68 -16.26
C ILE A 386 -24.15 20.15 -16.65
N ASP A 387 -24.76 20.52 -17.78
CA ASP A 387 -24.77 21.88 -18.35
C ASP A 387 -23.36 22.53 -18.49
N GLY A 388 -22.32 21.74 -18.77
CA GLY A 388 -20.93 22.20 -18.92
C GLY A 388 -20.13 22.23 -17.61
N VAL A 389 -20.69 21.70 -16.51
CA VAL A 389 -20.01 21.52 -15.23
C VAL A 389 -19.83 20.02 -15.00
N CYS A 390 -18.58 19.60 -14.79
CA CYS A 390 -18.30 18.23 -14.40
C CYS A 390 -18.51 18.08 -12.89
N VAL A 391 -19.41 17.18 -12.49
CA VAL A 391 -19.60 16.75 -11.10
C VAL A 391 -18.79 15.49 -10.88
N CYS A 392 -17.90 15.50 -9.88
CA CYS A 392 -16.84 14.49 -9.75
C CYS A 392 -17.19 13.36 -8.80
N ALA A 393 -16.70 12.16 -9.13
CA ALA A 393 -16.74 10.99 -8.26
C ALA A 393 -15.94 11.19 -6.96
N ASP A 394 -16.22 10.36 -5.94
CA ASP A 394 -15.49 10.41 -4.67
C ASP A 394 -13.99 10.24 -4.88
N GLY A 395 -13.19 11.14 -4.29
CA GLY A 395 -11.74 11.09 -4.42
C GLY A 395 -11.21 11.66 -5.74
N PHE A 396 -12.04 12.39 -6.50
CA PHE A 396 -11.62 13.20 -7.63
C PHE A 396 -12.13 14.64 -7.50
N SER A 397 -11.42 15.59 -8.12
CA SER A 397 -11.79 17.00 -8.21
C SER A 397 -11.21 17.61 -9.50
N GLY A 398 -11.19 18.94 -9.58
CA GLY A 398 -10.79 19.65 -10.81
C GLY A 398 -12.00 20.02 -11.67
N ASN A 399 -11.78 20.88 -12.66
CA ASN A 399 -12.86 21.41 -13.50
C ASN A 399 -13.47 20.34 -14.42
N HIS A 400 -12.69 19.30 -14.71
CA HIS A 400 -13.01 18.17 -15.57
C HIS A 400 -12.96 16.84 -14.78
N CYS A 401 -12.93 16.89 -13.45
CA CYS A 401 -12.75 15.72 -12.58
C CYS A 401 -11.44 14.96 -12.82
N GLU A 402 -10.41 15.68 -13.30
CA GLU A 402 -9.12 15.15 -13.68
C GLU A 402 -8.15 14.91 -12.50
N ASP A 403 -8.34 15.63 -11.38
CA ASP A 403 -7.40 15.67 -10.27
C ASP A 403 -7.78 14.61 -9.20
N VAL A 404 -6.87 13.68 -8.88
CA VAL A 404 -7.07 12.71 -7.79
C VAL A 404 -6.97 13.41 -6.44
N VAL A 405 -7.86 13.11 -5.49
CA VAL A 405 -7.88 13.64 -4.12
C VAL A 405 -7.92 12.53 -3.07
N CYS A 406 -7.20 12.72 -1.96
CA CYS A 406 -7.24 11.82 -0.81
C CYS A 406 -8.45 12.10 0.10
N THR A 407 -9.15 11.04 0.49
CA THR A 407 -10.35 11.15 1.35
C THR A 407 -10.03 11.34 2.84
N THR A 408 -8.79 11.09 3.25
CA THR A 408 -8.26 11.27 4.61
C THR A 408 -6.76 11.53 4.49
N LEU A 409 -6.27 12.58 5.14
CA LEU A 409 -4.85 12.93 5.14
C LEU A 409 -4.07 12.09 6.16
N SER A 410 -2.75 12.03 5.99
CA SER A 410 -1.85 11.40 6.95
C SER A 410 -1.59 12.28 8.18
N ASP A 411 -1.23 11.67 9.33
CA ASP A 411 -0.66 12.41 10.47
C ASP A 411 0.85 12.69 10.27
N GLY A 412 1.30 12.89 9.03
CA GLY A 412 2.71 12.92 8.65
C GLY A 412 3.45 14.19 9.07
N ALA A 413 4.59 14.03 9.76
CA ALA A 413 5.49 15.12 10.10
C ALA A 413 6.51 15.37 8.98
N PHE A 414 6.15 16.23 8.01
CA PHE A 414 7.01 16.58 6.87
C PHE A 414 7.89 17.84 7.09
N ASP A 415 7.87 18.42 8.29
CA ASP A 415 8.69 19.59 8.64
C ASP A 415 10.10 19.16 9.07
N LEU A 416 11.11 19.52 8.27
CA LEU A 416 12.53 19.21 8.51
C LEU A 416 13.36 20.45 8.88
N ASN A 417 12.70 21.59 9.13
CA ASN A 417 13.36 22.85 9.49
C ASN A 417 13.97 22.85 10.91
N GLN A 418 13.68 21.83 11.73
CA GLN A 418 14.21 21.66 13.09
C GLN A 418 14.76 20.24 13.23
N ARG A 419 16.01 20.10 13.68
CA ARG A 419 16.64 18.79 13.94
C ARG A 419 17.13 18.64 15.37
N ALA A 420 17.42 17.41 15.76
CA ALA A 420 18.17 17.06 16.96
C ALA A 420 19.62 16.71 16.61
N LEU A 421 20.56 16.94 17.52
CA LEU A 421 21.89 16.33 17.48
C LEU A 421 21.97 15.25 18.56
N VAL A 422 22.24 14.01 18.17
CA VAL A 422 22.23 12.86 19.09
C VAL A 422 23.60 12.21 19.16
N PHE A 423 24.21 12.20 20.35
CA PHE A 423 25.45 11.49 20.63
C PHE A 423 25.16 10.30 21.56
N ILE A 424 25.56 9.11 21.16
CA ILE A 424 25.44 7.88 21.94
C ILE A 424 26.86 7.38 22.18
N VAL A 425 27.32 7.35 23.44
CA VAL A 425 28.74 7.18 23.78
C VAL A 425 28.91 6.02 24.74
N ARG A 426 29.78 5.06 24.40
CA ARG A 426 30.13 3.97 25.32
C ARG A 426 31.01 4.51 26.46
N GLY A 427 30.52 4.42 27.70
CA GLY A 427 31.18 4.81 28.95
C GLY A 427 32.26 3.83 29.44
N GLY A 428 32.88 3.11 28.51
CA GLY A 428 33.87 2.08 28.81
C GLY A 428 35.18 2.65 29.39
N SER A 429 35.89 1.86 30.19
CA SER A 429 37.22 2.25 30.68
C SER A 429 38.24 2.31 29.55
N SER A 430 38.04 1.51 28.50
CA SER A 430 38.72 1.61 27.21
C SER A 430 38.47 2.93 26.47
N MET A 431 37.27 3.50 26.60
CA MET A 431 36.85 4.76 25.96
C MET A 431 37.33 6.03 26.68
N ALA A 432 37.94 5.92 27.86
CA ALA A 432 38.23 7.07 28.73
C ALA A 432 39.03 8.21 28.07
N ASN A 433 40.03 7.88 27.25
CA ASN A 433 40.84 8.89 26.54
C ASN A 433 40.13 9.46 25.31
N LEU A 434 39.13 8.77 24.77
CA LEU A 434 38.39 9.13 23.56
C LEU A 434 37.27 10.15 23.85
N ILE A 435 36.73 10.17 25.08
CA ILE A 435 35.67 11.10 25.52
C ILE A 435 36.07 12.57 25.33
N GLY A 436 37.36 12.90 25.44
CA GLY A 436 37.89 14.22 25.12
C GLY A 436 37.61 14.62 23.67
N SER A 437 38.06 13.81 22.70
CA SER A 437 37.81 14.06 21.27
C SER A 437 36.32 14.04 20.90
N VAL A 438 35.49 13.21 21.57
CA VAL A 438 34.03 13.22 21.39
C VAL A 438 33.41 14.54 21.88
N LYS A 439 33.89 15.08 23.01
CA LYS A 439 33.48 16.41 23.49
C LYS A 439 33.90 17.50 22.49
N ASP A 440 35.08 17.38 21.91
CA ASP A 440 35.59 18.35 20.94
C ASP A 440 34.83 18.27 19.59
N ALA A 441 34.37 17.08 19.17
CA ALA A 441 33.42 16.93 18.07
C ALA A 441 32.12 17.70 18.31
N ALA A 442 31.51 17.52 19.49
CA ALA A 442 30.29 18.22 19.87
C ALA A 442 30.50 19.74 19.93
N ASN A 443 31.63 20.19 20.49
CA ASN A 443 32.04 21.60 20.47
C ASN A 443 32.12 22.15 19.04
N ASN A 444 32.80 21.44 18.13
CA ASN A 444 33.01 21.89 16.75
C ASN A 444 31.66 22.02 16.02
N ILE A 445 30.78 21.02 16.16
CA ILE A 445 29.42 21.05 15.57
C ILE A 445 28.60 22.20 16.16
N VAL A 446 28.50 22.32 17.49
CA VAL A 446 27.77 23.39 18.17
C VAL A 446 28.26 24.78 17.76
N ASN A 447 29.58 24.96 17.60
CA ASN A 447 30.17 26.25 17.25
C ASN A 447 29.96 26.62 15.77
N LEU A 448 29.94 25.64 14.87
CA LEU A 448 29.59 25.80 13.47
C LEU A 448 28.11 26.14 13.30
N MET A 449 27.24 25.36 13.94
CA MET A 449 25.79 25.47 13.84
C MET A 449 25.24 26.56 14.79
N LYS A 450 25.90 27.72 14.86
CA LYS A 450 25.44 28.91 15.60
C LYS A 450 24.33 29.64 14.86
N GLY A 451 23.20 28.95 14.76
CA GLY A 451 21.93 29.29 14.14
C GLY A 451 20.98 28.10 14.32
N ASN A 452 19.66 28.29 14.26
CA ASN A 452 18.67 27.35 14.80
C ASN A 452 18.47 26.04 13.98
N TYR A 453 19.53 25.40 13.49
CA TYR A 453 19.49 24.12 12.79
C TYR A 453 19.17 22.97 13.76
N PHE A 454 19.86 22.93 14.90
CA PHE A 454 19.57 22.00 16.00
C PHE A 454 18.76 22.70 17.09
N GLU A 455 17.52 22.27 17.29
CA GLU A 455 16.60 22.75 18.33
C GLU A 455 16.78 21.98 19.65
N THR A 456 17.34 20.76 19.59
CA THR A 456 17.64 19.96 20.79
C THR A 456 18.91 19.12 20.63
N TYR A 457 19.52 18.78 21.76
CA TYR A 457 20.77 18.05 21.88
C TYR A 457 20.57 16.90 22.88
N ILE A 458 20.89 15.69 22.46
CA ILE A 458 20.62 14.46 23.21
C ILE A 458 21.92 13.69 23.40
N LEU A 459 22.21 13.31 24.64
CA LEU A 459 23.32 12.43 24.99
C LEU A 459 22.80 11.19 25.72
N VAL A 460 23.20 10.02 25.21
CA VAL A 460 23.05 8.74 25.90
C VAL A 460 24.44 8.16 26.15
N ALA A 461 24.82 7.98 27.42
CA ALA A 461 26.03 7.24 27.79
C ALA A 461 25.65 5.88 28.36
N PHE A 462 26.33 4.83 27.91
CA PHE A 462 26.02 3.45 28.27
C PHE A 462 27.28 2.61 28.48
N ASN A 463 27.25 1.64 29.38
CA ASN A 463 28.28 0.61 29.49
C ASN A 463 27.70 -0.65 30.11
N ASN A 464 28.20 -1.82 29.72
CA ASN A 464 27.79 -3.12 30.26
C ASN A 464 26.26 -3.32 30.25
N HIS A 465 25.62 -2.97 29.12
CA HIS A 465 24.16 -2.99 28.86
C HIS A 465 23.32 -2.05 29.74
N ASN A 466 23.94 -1.15 30.51
CA ASN A 466 23.24 -0.19 31.35
C ASN A 466 23.37 1.22 30.76
N ILE A 467 22.27 1.97 30.74
CA ILE A 467 22.29 3.41 30.47
C ILE A 467 22.80 4.11 31.73
N GLU A 468 24.01 4.64 31.70
CA GLU A 468 24.65 5.34 32.80
C GLU A 468 24.22 6.82 32.85
N LYS A 469 23.88 7.39 31.69
CA LYS A 469 23.45 8.78 31.55
C LYS A 469 22.50 8.93 30.36
N MET A 470 21.45 9.71 30.52
CA MET A 470 20.54 10.09 29.44
C MET A 470 20.05 11.50 29.69
N ILE A 471 20.21 12.39 28.71
CA ILE A 471 19.75 13.78 28.78
C ILE A 471 19.15 14.22 27.44
N SER A 472 18.24 15.19 27.52
CA SER A 472 17.77 16.02 26.43
C SER A 472 17.86 17.47 26.91
N THR A 473 18.46 18.35 26.12
CA THR A 473 18.57 19.78 26.45
C THR A 473 18.46 20.63 25.18
N ARG A 474 18.13 21.91 25.35
CA ARG A 474 18.23 22.92 24.28
C ARG A 474 19.43 23.85 24.49
N ASP A 475 20.16 23.68 25.58
CA ASP A 475 21.41 24.40 25.83
C ASP A 475 22.58 23.59 25.23
N PRO A 476 23.21 24.08 24.14
CA PRO A 476 24.32 23.38 23.52
C PRO A 476 25.60 23.38 24.39
N GLU A 477 25.78 24.36 25.28
CA GLU A 477 26.89 24.34 26.24
C GLU A 477 26.66 23.28 27.32
N GLU A 478 25.42 23.09 27.77
CA GLU A 478 25.08 21.97 28.64
C GLU A 478 25.41 20.64 27.95
N PHE A 479 24.97 20.40 26.72
CA PHE A 479 25.26 19.17 25.98
C PHE A 479 26.76 18.83 25.94
N VAL A 480 27.60 19.80 25.55
CA VAL A 480 29.07 19.67 25.55
C VAL A 480 29.62 19.34 26.96
N ASN A 481 29.15 20.04 27.99
CA ASN A 481 29.61 19.82 29.37
C ASN A 481 29.17 18.45 29.92
N GLN A 482 28.03 17.94 29.45
CA GLN A 482 27.50 16.65 29.85
C GLN A 482 28.24 15.48 29.19
N ILE A 483 28.79 15.65 27.98
CA ILE A 483 29.76 14.70 27.38
C ILE A 483 31.06 14.68 28.20
N GLY A 484 31.60 15.85 28.52
CA GLY A 484 32.82 15.98 29.33
C GLY A 484 32.71 15.48 30.78
N SER A 485 31.53 15.05 31.21
CA SER A 485 31.23 14.48 32.53
C SER A 485 30.62 13.07 32.46
N ILE A 486 30.83 12.36 31.35
CA ILE A 486 30.63 10.91 31.28
C ILE A 486 31.61 10.25 32.26
N SER A 487 31.08 9.43 33.17
CA SER A 487 31.88 8.67 34.13
C SER A 487 32.19 7.31 33.53
N THR A 488 33.47 6.95 33.38
CA THR A 488 33.82 5.65 32.81
C THR A 488 33.83 4.54 33.84
N THR A 489 33.21 3.41 33.51
CA THR A 489 33.18 2.21 34.35
C THR A 489 33.95 1.06 33.69
N LYS A 490 34.32 0.04 34.47
CA LYS A 490 35.13 -1.07 33.97
C LYS A 490 34.37 -1.87 32.91
N ASP A 491 35.02 -2.16 31.80
CA ASP A 491 34.49 -3.01 30.73
C ASP A 491 34.39 -4.49 31.17
N ASN A 492 33.24 -5.12 30.91
CA ASN A 492 33.07 -6.56 31.05
C ASN A 492 33.53 -7.34 29.80
N GLY A 493 33.68 -6.67 28.65
CA GLY A 493 34.08 -7.31 27.40
C GLY A 493 34.15 -6.33 26.22
N CYS A 494 34.41 -6.89 25.04
CA CYS A 494 34.48 -6.18 23.76
C CYS A 494 33.16 -6.18 22.97
N SER A 495 32.10 -6.67 23.62
CA SER A 495 30.72 -6.53 23.17
C SER A 495 29.90 -5.80 24.23
N ASP A 496 28.84 -5.12 23.80
CA ASP A 496 27.96 -4.36 24.68
C ASP A 496 26.56 -4.14 24.09
N GLY A 497 25.64 -3.62 24.89
CA GLY A 497 24.25 -3.31 24.53
C GLY A 497 24.11 -2.04 23.67
N VAL A 498 24.87 -1.96 22.57
CA VAL A 498 24.92 -0.81 21.65
C VAL A 498 23.54 -0.53 21.04
N LEU A 499 22.81 -1.56 20.60
CA LEU A 499 21.48 -1.39 20.00
C LEU A 499 20.44 -1.03 21.05
N GLY A 500 20.57 -1.56 22.28
CA GLY A 500 19.77 -1.13 23.43
C GLY A 500 19.92 0.37 23.71
N ALA A 501 21.13 0.92 23.61
CA ALA A 501 21.38 2.35 23.76
C ALA A 501 20.76 3.19 22.62
N VAL A 502 20.89 2.76 21.36
CA VAL A 502 20.22 3.42 20.21
C VAL A 502 18.70 3.37 20.33
N SER A 503 18.13 2.21 20.66
CA SER A 503 16.69 2.02 20.85
C SER A 503 16.15 2.88 22.00
N SER A 504 16.95 3.08 23.05
CA SER A 504 16.60 3.97 24.17
C SER A 504 16.57 5.44 23.75
N ALA A 505 17.51 5.90 22.91
CA ALA A 505 17.49 7.25 22.36
C ALA A 505 16.27 7.48 21.45
N LEU A 506 15.96 6.53 20.57
CA LEU A 506 14.80 6.59 19.66
C LEU A 506 13.45 6.41 20.37
N SER A 507 13.43 5.99 21.63
CA SER A 507 12.22 6.04 22.46
C SER A 507 11.99 7.41 23.10
N MET A 508 12.95 8.34 23.01
CA MET A 508 12.79 9.69 23.56
C MET A 508 11.84 10.51 22.69
N LYS A 509 10.78 11.04 23.30
CA LYS A 509 9.81 11.94 22.65
C LYS A 509 10.48 13.15 21.98
N ASP A 510 11.52 13.69 22.61
CA ASP A 510 12.28 14.82 22.07
C ASP A 510 13.05 14.46 20.80
N LEU A 511 13.45 13.20 20.60
CA LEU A 511 14.08 12.76 19.35
C LEU A 511 13.03 12.43 18.28
N MET A 512 11.97 11.71 18.64
CA MET A 512 10.89 11.36 17.71
C MET A 512 10.12 12.56 17.17
N LYS A 513 10.23 13.74 17.82
CA LYS A 513 9.73 15.01 17.28
C LYS A 513 10.50 15.50 16.04
N TYR A 514 11.76 15.11 15.89
CA TYR A 514 12.67 15.59 14.85
C TYR A 514 13.16 14.42 13.98
N PRO A 515 12.34 13.91 13.05
CA PRO A 515 12.77 12.89 12.09
C PRO A 515 13.92 13.42 11.21
N HIS A 516 14.63 12.52 10.54
CA HIS A 516 15.83 12.83 9.74
C HIS A 516 16.99 13.50 10.53
N SER A 517 16.97 13.42 11.87
CA SER A 517 18.07 13.91 12.71
C SER A 517 19.28 12.96 12.68
N PRO A 518 20.52 13.46 12.62
CA PRO A 518 21.71 12.61 12.65
C PRO A 518 21.99 12.06 14.06
N VAL A 519 22.26 10.76 14.13
CA VAL A 519 22.67 10.04 15.35
C VAL A 519 24.10 9.54 15.18
N PHE A 520 24.98 9.91 16.10
CA PHE A 520 26.38 9.47 16.14
C PHE A 520 26.60 8.51 17.31
N VAL A 521 26.99 7.27 17.01
CA VAL A 521 27.23 6.21 18.00
C VAL A 521 28.73 5.97 18.12
N PHE A 522 29.33 6.47 19.20
CA PHE A 522 30.75 6.31 19.52
C PHE A 522 30.96 5.08 20.40
N THR A 523 31.64 4.07 19.87
CA THR A 523 31.93 2.81 20.57
C THR A 523 33.30 2.27 20.16
N ASP A 524 33.94 1.52 21.04
CA ASP A 524 35.08 0.66 20.71
C ASP A 524 34.70 -0.83 20.67
N GLY A 525 33.45 -1.18 21.00
CA GLY A 525 32.94 -2.56 21.04
C GLY A 525 31.74 -2.79 20.11
N LEU A 526 31.47 -4.07 19.82
CA LEU A 526 30.39 -4.52 18.94
C LEU A 526 29.08 -4.82 19.69
N PRO A 527 27.90 -4.80 19.03
CA PRO A 527 26.64 -5.18 19.67
C PRO A 527 26.60 -6.68 20.03
N ASP A 528 26.20 -7.02 21.26
CA ASP A 528 25.73 -8.37 21.62
C ASP A 528 24.24 -8.43 22.00
N ASP A 529 23.50 -7.36 21.69
CA ASP A 529 22.04 -7.29 21.84
C ASP A 529 21.32 -8.46 21.13
N PRO A 530 20.26 -9.01 21.73
CA PRO A 530 19.42 -10.01 21.06
C PRO A 530 18.78 -9.47 19.77
N ARG A 531 18.60 -10.33 18.76
CA ARG A 531 17.90 -10.00 17.49
C ARG A 531 16.51 -9.36 17.67
N SER A 532 15.84 -9.54 18.82
CA SER A 532 14.59 -8.84 19.14
C SER A 532 14.76 -7.33 19.35
N VAL A 533 15.92 -6.88 19.84
CA VAL A 533 16.27 -5.45 19.95
C VAL A 533 16.52 -4.87 18.57
N GLN A 534 17.22 -5.60 17.69
CA GLN A 534 17.37 -5.21 16.27
C GLN A 534 16.00 -5.04 15.60
N ALA A 535 15.09 -6.02 15.76
CA ALA A 535 13.74 -5.92 15.18
C ALA A 535 12.92 -4.74 15.74
N ASN A 536 13.08 -4.39 17.03
CA ASN A 536 12.46 -3.19 17.60
C ASN A 536 13.06 -1.91 16.98
N LEU A 537 14.39 -1.86 16.85
CA LEU A 537 15.11 -0.73 16.29
C LEU A 537 14.74 -0.48 14.82
N LEU A 538 14.55 -1.53 14.00
CA LEU A 538 14.04 -1.41 12.64
C LEU A 538 12.65 -0.76 12.62
N ASN A 539 11.73 -1.16 13.50
CA ASN A 539 10.42 -0.51 13.61
C ASN A 539 10.53 0.98 14.02
N GLN A 540 11.43 1.33 14.95
CA GLN A 540 11.66 2.73 15.33
C GLN A 540 12.21 3.56 14.17
N LEU A 541 13.15 3.00 13.41
CA LEU A 541 13.78 3.65 12.25
C LEU A 541 12.80 3.91 11.10
N SER A 542 11.82 3.03 10.87
CA SER A 542 10.75 3.24 9.87
C SER A 542 9.99 4.57 10.07
N PHE A 543 9.84 5.02 11.32
CA PHE A 543 9.24 6.32 11.66
C PHE A 543 10.26 7.45 11.79
N PHE A 544 11.45 7.18 12.35
CA PHE A 544 12.44 8.22 12.63
C PHE A 544 13.19 8.72 11.38
N ARG A 545 13.58 7.80 10.48
CA ARG A 545 14.24 8.08 9.19
C ARG A 545 15.49 8.98 9.22
N GLY A 546 16.11 9.11 10.40
CA GLY A 546 17.41 9.75 10.57
C GLY A 546 18.56 8.76 10.55
N GLU A 547 19.73 9.27 10.17
CA GLU A 547 20.95 8.50 9.96
C GLU A 547 21.51 7.91 11.27
N LEU A 548 21.78 6.60 11.28
CA LEU A 548 22.61 5.98 12.31
C LEU A 548 24.06 5.88 11.81
N ASN A 549 24.88 6.82 12.27
CA ASN A 549 26.32 6.87 11.97
C ASN A 549 27.11 6.22 13.12
N PHE A 550 27.61 5.01 12.90
CA PHE A 550 28.43 4.27 13.87
C PHE A 550 29.91 4.65 13.69
N ILE A 551 30.53 5.17 14.74
CA ILE A 551 31.94 5.55 14.77
C ILE A 551 32.65 4.57 15.69
N ILE A 552 33.28 3.58 15.07
CA ILE A 552 34.05 2.54 15.74
C ILE A 552 35.50 3.00 15.81
N THR A 553 35.94 3.33 17.02
CA THR A 553 37.27 3.88 17.28
C THR A 553 37.90 3.18 18.49
N LYS A 554 39.24 3.28 18.62
CA LYS A 554 39.98 2.64 19.71
C LYS A 554 41.11 3.54 20.17
N ASP A 555 41.47 3.42 21.46
CA ASP A 555 42.68 4.03 21.96
C ASP A 555 43.90 3.26 21.38
N PRO A 556 45.04 3.91 21.10
CA PRO A 556 46.24 3.21 20.63
C PRO A 556 46.80 2.16 21.60
N ASN A 557 46.46 2.23 22.88
CA ASN A 557 47.00 1.42 23.98
C ASN A 557 45.95 0.51 24.65
N GLN A 558 44.65 0.72 24.39
CA GLN A 558 43.54 -0.02 25.02
C GLN A 558 42.29 -0.05 24.12
N GLY A 559 41.29 -0.86 24.49
CA GLY A 559 40.10 -1.09 23.67
C GLY A 559 40.21 -2.35 22.80
N CYS A 560 39.26 -2.52 21.89
CA CYS A 560 38.97 -3.83 21.31
C CYS A 560 39.47 -4.03 19.88
N ALA A 561 39.68 -5.31 19.55
CA ALA A 561 39.87 -5.76 18.18
C ALA A 561 38.50 -6.01 17.54
N ILE A 562 38.20 -5.29 16.46
CA ILE A 562 36.95 -5.38 15.72
C ILE A 562 37.11 -6.38 14.58
N ASP A 563 36.27 -7.41 14.58
CA ASP A 563 36.14 -8.33 13.45
C ASP A 563 35.03 -7.83 12.53
N THR A 564 35.43 -7.26 11.39
CA THR A 564 34.51 -6.72 10.37
C THR A 564 33.78 -7.80 9.58
N SER A 565 34.14 -9.08 9.75
CA SER A 565 33.44 -10.23 9.16
C SER A 565 32.40 -10.87 10.10
N SER A 566 32.30 -10.38 11.33
CA SER A 566 31.38 -10.91 12.35
C SER A 566 29.92 -10.51 12.11
N ASP A 567 28.98 -11.39 12.46
CA ASP A 567 27.53 -11.12 12.44
C ASP A 567 27.17 -9.83 13.19
N GLN A 568 27.90 -9.50 14.25
CA GLN A 568 27.71 -8.29 15.06
C GLN A 568 28.09 -7.01 14.29
N TYR A 569 29.16 -7.04 13.50
CA TYR A 569 29.54 -5.91 12.64
C TYR A 569 28.59 -5.79 11.44
N LEU A 570 28.20 -6.92 10.83
CA LEU A 570 27.19 -6.94 9.77
C LEU A 570 25.85 -6.35 10.25
N MET A 571 25.44 -6.62 11.50
CA MET A 571 24.24 -6.03 12.09
C MET A 571 24.29 -4.49 12.17
N LEU A 572 25.46 -3.90 12.42
CA LEU A 572 25.63 -2.44 12.36
C LEU A 572 25.49 -1.92 10.92
N ARG A 573 26.02 -2.67 9.94
CA ARG A 573 25.90 -2.32 8.51
C ARG A 573 24.46 -2.41 8.00
N GLU A 574 23.70 -3.43 8.39
CA GLU A 574 22.26 -3.58 8.12
C GLU A 574 21.48 -2.34 8.63
N LEU A 575 21.76 -1.89 9.84
CA LEU A 575 21.11 -0.72 10.45
C LEU A 575 21.55 0.60 9.80
N ALA A 576 22.82 0.75 9.46
CA ALA A 576 23.36 1.90 8.73
C ALA A 576 22.81 1.97 7.28
N GLN A 577 22.65 0.82 6.61
CA GLN A 577 21.99 0.71 5.31
C GLN A 577 20.55 1.21 5.42
N PHE A 578 19.75 0.66 6.33
CA PHE A 578 18.34 1.02 6.45
C PHE A 578 18.10 2.48 6.85
N SER A 579 18.97 3.05 7.68
CA SER A 579 18.90 4.45 8.12
C SER A 579 19.59 5.46 7.18
N GLN A 580 20.19 5.00 6.07
CA GLN A 580 21.10 5.77 5.21
C GLN A 580 22.34 6.35 5.93
N GLY A 581 22.63 5.96 7.17
CA GLY A 581 23.90 6.26 7.85
C GLY A 581 25.08 5.40 7.35
N LEU A 582 26.20 5.47 8.07
CA LEU A 582 27.45 4.76 7.75
C LEU A 582 28.05 4.05 8.97
N VAL A 583 28.68 2.89 8.76
CA VAL A 583 29.61 2.31 9.74
C VAL A 583 31.04 2.71 9.37
N MET A 584 31.66 3.50 10.23
CA MET A 584 33.04 3.99 10.12
C MET A 584 33.93 3.25 11.11
N ASN A 585 35.10 2.81 10.68
CA ASN A 585 36.06 2.06 11.49
C ASN A 585 37.50 2.59 11.30
N GLY A 586 38.34 2.38 12.30
CA GLY A 586 39.75 2.76 12.24
C GLY A 586 40.02 4.26 12.26
N ILE A 587 39.02 5.08 12.64
CA ILE A 587 39.16 6.54 12.76
C ILE A 587 40.29 6.88 13.77
N PRO A 588 41.33 7.63 13.36
CA PRO A 588 42.41 8.04 14.25
C PRO A 588 41.93 8.90 15.42
N LEU A 589 42.56 8.73 16.60
CA LEU A 589 42.25 9.47 17.83
C LEU A 589 42.20 11.01 17.65
N ASN A 590 43.05 11.52 16.76
CA ASN A 590 43.21 12.95 16.42
C ASN A 590 42.26 13.45 15.31
N GLU A 591 41.30 12.64 14.88
CA GLU A 591 40.33 12.96 13.82
C GLU A 591 38.87 12.72 14.26
N ILE A 592 38.65 12.17 15.46
CA ILE A 592 37.31 11.93 16.05
C ILE A 592 36.54 13.25 16.25
N ASP A 593 37.23 14.36 16.49
CA ASP A 593 36.65 15.70 16.59
C ASP A 593 36.24 16.28 15.23
N LEU A 594 36.85 15.78 14.14
CA LEU A 594 36.63 16.23 12.77
C LEU A 594 35.64 15.35 11.99
N VAL A 595 35.58 14.04 12.23
CA VAL A 595 34.72 13.12 11.45
C VAL A 595 33.22 13.45 11.58
N PRO A 596 32.63 13.51 12.80
CA PRO A 596 31.22 13.92 12.98
C PRO A 596 30.97 15.34 12.47
N PHE A 597 31.94 16.24 12.69
CA PHE A 597 31.86 17.62 12.23
C PHE A 597 31.79 17.72 10.70
N ASN A 598 32.65 17.00 9.98
CA ASN A 598 32.66 16.99 8.51
C ASN A 598 31.38 16.36 7.97
N ILE A 599 30.85 15.30 8.61
CA ILE A 599 29.56 14.73 8.25
C ILE A 599 28.44 15.76 8.44
N VAL A 600 28.29 16.37 9.63
CA VAL A 600 27.25 17.39 9.87
C VAL A 600 27.39 18.59 8.92
N TYR A 601 28.60 19.12 8.74
CA TYR A 601 28.88 20.22 7.80
C TYR A 601 28.49 19.87 6.35
N THR A 602 28.57 18.60 6.00
CA THR A 602 28.21 18.08 4.69
C THR A 602 26.69 17.87 4.62
N ILE A 603 26.08 17.05 5.48
CA ILE A 603 24.65 16.68 5.41
C ILE A 603 23.68 17.82 5.73
N GLN A 604 24.11 18.91 6.36
CA GLN A 604 23.20 20.01 6.79
C GLN A 604 22.33 20.61 5.67
N THR A 605 22.81 20.58 4.42
CA THR A 605 22.10 21.06 3.23
C THR A 605 21.91 19.98 2.17
N LEU A 606 22.27 18.72 2.43
CA LEU A 606 22.22 17.67 1.44
C LEU A 606 20.91 16.89 1.45
N ASN A 607 20.49 16.52 0.26
CA ASN A 607 19.44 15.55 0.01
C ASN A 607 19.96 14.37 -0.80
N TYR A 608 19.70 13.14 -0.35
CA TYR A 608 20.26 11.95 -0.98
C TYR A 608 19.64 11.67 -2.34
N ILE A 609 20.48 11.72 -3.38
CA ILE A 609 20.11 11.37 -4.75
C ILE A 609 20.33 9.88 -5.02
N HIS A 610 21.34 9.29 -4.38
CA HIS A 610 21.65 7.86 -4.50
C HIS A 610 22.25 7.31 -3.21
N SER A 611 21.97 6.05 -2.91
CA SER A 611 22.57 5.30 -1.80
C SER A 611 22.78 3.87 -2.25
N ASN A 612 23.85 3.22 -1.80
CA ASN A 612 24.08 1.80 -2.04
C ASN A 612 25.07 1.20 -1.04
N ASP A 613 24.94 -0.09 -0.79
CA ASP A 613 25.70 -0.83 0.23
C ASP A 613 26.03 -2.21 -0.32
N PHE A 614 27.31 -2.52 -0.44
CA PHE A 614 27.83 -3.79 -0.97
C PHE A 614 28.41 -4.59 0.18
N MET A 615 27.75 -5.69 0.53
CA MET A 615 28.04 -6.43 1.76
C MET A 615 29.26 -7.34 1.64
N ASP A 616 29.52 -7.88 0.45
CA ASP A 616 30.64 -8.77 0.12
C ASP A 616 31.81 -8.01 -0.54
N SER A 617 31.54 -7.21 -1.59
CA SER A 617 32.61 -6.47 -2.28
C SER A 617 32.15 -5.18 -2.97
N CYS A 618 32.85 -4.09 -2.67
CA CYS A 618 32.70 -2.81 -3.38
C CYS A 618 33.06 -2.89 -4.88
N ASN A 619 33.68 -3.99 -5.34
CA ASN A 619 34.02 -4.19 -6.74
C ASN A 619 32.89 -4.85 -7.56
N ASP A 620 31.83 -5.32 -6.92
CA ASP A 620 30.57 -5.70 -7.58
C ASP A 620 29.69 -4.47 -7.93
N ALA A 621 30.14 -3.28 -7.54
CA ALA A 621 29.58 -2.00 -7.96
C ALA A 621 29.50 -1.88 -9.50
N PRO A 622 28.39 -1.35 -10.05
CA PRO A 622 28.31 -1.01 -11.46
C PRO A 622 29.48 -0.12 -11.87
N LEU A 623 30.12 -0.43 -13.01
CA LEU A 623 31.28 0.32 -13.50
C LEU A 623 31.01 1.83 -13.56
N PHE A 624 29.77 2.22 -13.90
CA PHE A 624 29.26 3.56 -13.73
C PHE A 624 27.82 3.50 -13.22
N GLN A 625 27.56 4.12 -12.07
CA GLN A 625 26.24 4.49 -11.60
C GLN A 625 25.87 5.87 -12.16
N SER A 626 24.69 5.98 -12.75
CA SER A 626 24.11 7.25 -13.17
C SER A 626 23.48 7.97 -11.97
N VAL A 627 23.73 9.27 -11.83
CA VAL A 627 23.04 10.14 -10.87
C VAL A 627 22.65 11.45 -11.56
N PHE A 628 21.44 11.96 -11.31
CA PHE A 628 21.01 13.25 -11.81
C PHE A 628 21.24 14.33 -10.75
N ILE A 629 21.94 15.40 -11.16
CA ILE A 629 22.13 16.63 -10.39
C ILE A 629 21.13 17.67 -10.89
N SER A 630 20.35 18.24 -9.97
CA SER A 630 19.23 19.15 -10.26
C SER A 630 19.71 20.49 -10.84
N GLU A 631 18.78 21.25 -11.43
CA GLU A 631 19.10 22.58 -11.95
C GLU A 631 19.51 23.56 -10.84
N GLY A 632 20.51 24.40 -11.11
CA GLY A 632 20.94 25.47 -10.20
C GLY A 632 21.74 25.02 -8.97
N MET A 633 22.03 23.72 -8.84
CA MET A 633 22.83 23.18 -7.73
C MET A 633 24.33 23.47 -7.96
N GLU A 634 25.00 24.09 -6.98
CA GLU A 634 26.42 24.45 -7.09
C GLU A 634 27.37 23.25 -6.86
N GLY A 635 26.93 22.23 -6.12
CA GLY A 635 27.76 21.08 -5.80
C GLY A 635 27.02 19.90 -5.17
N PHE A 636 27.72 18.77 -5.12
CA PHE A 636 27.25 17.54 -4.48
C PHE A 636 28.39 16.84 -3.72
N ALA A 637 28.01 15.95 -2.81
CA ALA A 637 28.94 15.19 -1.98
C ALA A 637 28.81 13.69 -2.18
N PHE A 638 29.93 13.00 -1.99
CA PHE A 638 30.05 11.55 -1.94
C PHE A 638 30.63 11.19 -0.57
N LEU A 639 29.85 10.46 0.23
CA LEU A 639 30.25 9.95 1.55
C LEU A 639 30.27 8.43 1.47
N ALA A 640 31.36 7.78 1.88
CA ALA A 640 31.46 6.33 1.82
C ALA A 640 32.39 5.76 2.90
N THR A 641 32.16 4.52 3.29
CA THR A 641 33.09 3.75 4.12
C THR A 641 33.54 2.48 3.39
N GLY A 642 34.83 2.17 3.48
CA GLY A 642 35.44 1.00 2.85
C GLY A 642 36.96 1.12 2.73
N ASP A 643 37.65 0.00 2.55
CA ASP A 643 39.12 -0.01 2.47
C ASP A 643 39.61 0.48 1.11
N ASN A 644 40.44 1.52 1.14
CA ASN A 644 41.15 2.12 0.01
C ASN A 644 40.26 2.34 -1.22
N LEU A 645 39.18 3.12 -1.01
CA LEU A 645 38.20 3.45 -2.03
C LEU A 645 38.76 4.43 -3.07
N THR A 646 38.54 4.12 -4.35
CA THR A 646 38.79 5.03 -5.47
C THR A 646 37.46 5.47 -6.07
N VAL A 647 37.20 6.78 -6.06
CA VAL A 647 35.98 7.40 -6.62
C VAL A 647 36.33 8.14 -7.92
N THR A 648 35.66 7.82 -9.01
CA THR A 648 35.76 8.53 -10.29
C THR A 648 34.43 9.14 -10.65
N VAL A 649 34.41 10.44 -10.94
CA VAL A 649 33.21 11.18 -11.32
C VAL A 649 33.40 11.75 -12.73
N ILE A 650 32.43 11.54 -13.60
CA ILE A 650 32.38 12.07 -14.97
C ILE A 650 31.14 12.95 -15.10
N ASN A 651 31.33 14.20 -15.53
CA ASN A 651 30.25 15.16 -15.73
C ASN A 651 29.46 14.90 -17.04
N PRO A 652 28.32 15.57 -17.28
CA PRO A 652 27.51 15.42 -18.50
C PRO A 652 28.29 15.67 -19.81
N GLN A 653 29.36 16.46 -19.77
CA GLN A 653 30.26 16.74 -20.89
C GLN A 653 31.32 15.64 -21.12
N ARG A 654 31.21 14.50 -20.43
CA ARG A 654 32.14 13.35 -20.47
C ARG A 654 33.56 13.66 -19.98
N LYS A 655 33.73 14.70 -19.16
CA LYS A 655 35.01 15.07 -18.52
C LYS A 655 35.07 14.48 -17.11
N VAL A 656 36.17 13.81 -16.79
CA VAL A 656 36.47 13.41 -15.41
C VAL A 656 36.72 14.67 -14.58
N ILE A 657 35.98 14.83 -13.48
CA ILE A 657 36.19 15.91 -12.52
C ILE A 657 36.87 15.39 -11.25
N LYS A 658 37.53 16.28 -10.52
CA LYS A 658 38.21 15.97 -9.24
C LYS A 658 37.34 16.45 -8.09
N SER A 659 37.53 15.86 -6.91
CA SER A 659 36.97 16.43 -5.70
C SER A 659 37.71 17.71 -5.34
N ASP A 660 36.97 18.72 -4.90
CA ASP A 660 37.52 19.99 -4.40
C ASP A 660 38.08 19.84 -2.99
N ASN A 661 37.37 19.08 -2.14
CA ASN A 661 37.77 18.76 -0.76
C ASN A 661 37.81 17.23 -0.57
N PRO A 662 38.86 16.54 -1.07
CA PRO A 662 39.05 15.12 -0.78
C PRO A 662 39.50 14.94 0.67
N ASN A 663 38.70 14.25 1.46
CA ASN A 663 38.95 13.99 2.87
C ASN A 663 38.82 12.48 3.15
N THR A 664 39.80 11.90 3.85
CA THR A 664 39.83 10.48 4.19
C THR A 664 40.31 10.29 5.62
N SER A 665 39.56 9.56 6.43
CA SER A 665 39.87 9.28 7.84
C SER A 665 39.46 7.86 8.19
N GLY A 666 40.41 7.02 8.63
CA GLY A 666 40.17 5.58 8.77
C GLY A 666 39.71 4.95 7.44
N ASP A 667 38.53 4.33 7.43
CA ASP A 667 37.85 3.84 6.23
C ASP A 667 36.83 4.83 5.61
N LEU A 668 36.60 5.99 6.23
CA LEU A 668 35.72 7.04 5.69
C LEU A 668 36.41 7.76 4.53
N THR A 669 35.68 7.90 3.44
CA THR A 669 35.97 8.77 2.30
C THR A 669 34.85 9.80 2.14
N LEU A 670 35.18 11.08 2.19
CA LEU A 670 34.27 12.20 1.99
C LEU A 670 34.85 13.12 0.91
N ASN A 671 34.13 13.24 -0.20
CA ASN A 671 34.53 14.05 -1.35
C ASN A 671 33.40 15.02 -1.72
N THR A 672 33.70 16.31 -1.89
CA THR A 672 32.77 17.29 -2.49
C THR A 672 33.17 17.62 -3.92
N TYR A 673 32.19 17.89 -4.79
CA TYR A 673 32.39 18.20 -6.21
C TYR A 673 31.55 19.42 -6.62
N SER A 674 32.19 20.45 -7.17
CA SER A 674 31.57 21.54 -7.92
C SER A 674 30.86 21.01 -9.18
N THR A 675 29.68 21.56 -9.49
CA THR A 675 29.03 21.33 -10.79
C THR A 675 29.62 22.22 -11.89
N ASP A 676 30.32 23.30 -11.53
CA ASP A 676 30.67 24.42 -12.41
C ASP A 676 29.45 24.98 -13.20
N GLY A 677 28.25 24.87 -12.61
CA GLY A 677 26.98 25.25 -13.26
C GLY A 677 26.45 24.26 -14.29
N ILE A 678 26.97 23.02 -14.31
CA ILE A 678 26.56 21.96 -15.25
C ILE A 678 25.60 20.99 -14.52
N SER A 679 24.29 21.15 -14.72
CA SER A 679 23.29 20.20 -14.21
C SER A 679 23.07 19.01 -15.15
N GLY A 680 22.37 17.97 -14.66
CA GLY A 680 21.99 16.79 -15.42
C GLY A 680 22.73 15.51 -15.02
N ASN A 681 23.01 14.65 -15.99
CA ASN A 681 23.44 13.27 -15.75
C ASN A 681 24.96 13.13 -15.51
N TYR A 682 25.33 12.80 -14.27
CA TYR A 682 26.70 12.45 -13.87
C TYR A 682 26.88 10.93 -13.78
N LEU A 683 28.08 10.45 -14.11
CA LEU A 683 28.47 9.05 -13.94
C LEU A 683 29.49 8.93 -12.81
N VAL A 684 29.17 8.11 -11.80
CA VAL A 684 30.02 7.85 -10.64
C VAL A 684 30.48 6.40 -10.65
N SER A 685 31.76 6.17 -10.43
CA SER A 685 32.37 4.84 -10.27
C SER A 685 33.05 4.77 -8.91
N VAL A 686 32.78 3.72 -8.13
CA VAL A 686 33.48 3.41 -6.88
C VAL A 686 34.10 2.02 -6.97
N LYS A 687 35.31 1.86 -6.45
CA LYS A 687 36.02 0.57 -6.36
C LYS A 687 36.86 0.53 -5.09
N SER A 688 37.02 -0.65 -4.50
CA SER A 688 38.02 -0.89 -3.45
C SER A 688 39.26 -1.51 -4.07
N ALA A 689 40.45 -0.99 -3.74
CA ALA A 689 41.72 -1.55 -4.20
C ALA A 689 41.97 -2.98 -3.66
N THR A 690 41.40 -3.33 -2.51
CA THR A 690 41.48 -4.65 -1.89
C THR A 690 40.25 -5.53 -2.18
N GLY A 691 39.18 -4.93 -2.70
CA GLY A 691 37.90 -5.61 -2.91
C GLY A 691 37.10 -5.77 -1.63
N SER A 692 37.35 -4.95 -0.60
CA SER A 692 36.55 -4.95 0.62
C SER A 692 35.08 -4.62 0.34
N PRO A 693 34.16 -4.97 1.25
CA PRO A 693 32.83 -4.37 1.28
C PRO A 693 32.88 -2.84 1.36
N CYS A 694 31.79 -2.16 1.01
CA CYS A 694 31.64 -0.72 1.21
C CYS A 694 30.19 -0.27 1.40
N GLN A 695 30.00 0.93 1.93
CA GLN A 695 28.71 1.65 1.99
C GLN A 695 28.93 3.03 1.40
N TYR A 696 28.01 3.55 0.57
CA TYR A 696 28.11 4.93 0.08
C TYR A 696 26.78 5.65 -0.09
N ARG A 697 26.84 6.97 0.05
CA ARG A 697 25.77 7.95 -0.12
C ARG A 697 26.23 9.03 -1.08
N ILE A 698 25.34 9.44 -1.96
CA ILE A 698 25.54 10.59 -2.85
C ILE A 698 24.36 11.52 -2.60
N GLY A 699 24.67 12.77 -2.25
CA GLY A 699 23.66 13.80 -2.02
C GLY A 699 24.04 15.11 -2.68
N GLU A 700 23.06 15.92 -3.06
CA GLU A 700 23.25 17.26 -3.62
C GLU A 700 22.69 18.33 -2.68
N GLN A 701 23.19 19.57 -2.80
CA GLN A 701 22.82 20.67 -1.89
C GLN A 701 21.44 21.25 -2.23
N ALA A 702 20.36 20.62 -1.74
CA ALA A 702 18.99 20.93 -2.11
C ALA A 702 17.99 20.81 -0.95
N ASN A 703 16.86 21.53 -1.06
CA ASN A 703 15.84 21.66 0.00
C ASN A 703 14.59 20.80 -0.23
N ASN A 704 14.70 19.71 -1.01
CA ASN A 704 13.58 18.92 -1.51
C ASN A 704 13.72 17.45 -1.11
N ASP A 705 13.25 17.18 0.10
CA ASP A 705 13.39 15.90 0.79
C ASP A 705 12.31 14.90 0.39
N LEU A 706 12.73 13.65 0.18
CA LEU A 706 11.85 12.54 -0.20
C LEU A 706 11.31 11.81 1.04
N PHE A 707 9.99 11.71 1.10
CA PHE A 707 9.28 10.79 1.98
C PHE A 707 8.59 9.73 1.14
N PHE A 708 8.67 8.48 1.59
CA PHE A 708 7.98 7.32 0.99
C PHE A 708 7.03 6.69 2.00
N SER A 709 5.90 6.17 1.56
CA SER A 709 5.01 5.34 2.39
C SER A 709 4.28 4.34 1.49
N THR A 710 3.42 3.51 2.08
CA THR A 710 2.53 2.63 1.34
C THR A 710 1.07 2.93 1.62
N SER A 711 0.21 2.84 0.61
CA SER A 711 -1.25 2.96 0.73
C SER A 711 -1.98 1.70 0.26
N LYS A 712 -3.28 1.62 0.50
CA LYS A 712 -4.18 0.58 0.00
C LYS A 712 -4.76 0.85 -1.40
N GLY A 713 -4.54 2.04 -1.93
CA GLY A 713 -5.13 2.47 -3.20
C GLY A 713 -4.91 3.95 -3.47
N ILE A 714 -5.39 4.42 -4.60
CA ILE A 714 -5.05 5.76 -5.12
C ILE A 714 -5.65 6.92 -4.29
N HIS A 715 -6.78 6.71 -3.61
CA HIS A 715 -7.45 7.72 -2.76
C HIS A 715 -7.09 7.62 -1.26
N ASP A 716 -6.24 6.66 -0.89
CA ASP A 716 -5.72 6.46 0.46
C ASP A 716 -4.35 7.12 0.57
N ASP A 717 -4.20 8.11 1.46
CA ASP A 717 -2.99 8.94 1.49
C ASP A 717 -1.76 8.13 1.91
N SER A 718 -1.86 7.44 3.06
CA SER A 718 -0.83 6.54 3.59
C SER A 718 -1.43 5.57 4.63
N TYR A 719 -1.13 4.28 4.46
CA TYR A 719 -1.53 3.19 5.35
C TYR A 719 -0.39 2.65 6.24
N SER A 720 0.82 2.50 5.71
CA SER A 720 1.97 2.00 6.48
C SER A 720 3.30 2.53 5.95
N MET A 721 4.19 2.93 6.87
CA MET A 721 5.51 3.51 6.55
C MET A 721 6.42 2.55 5.77
N GLU A 722 6.16 1.25 5.86
CA GLU A 722 6.89 0.18 5.17
C GLU A 722 5.92 -0.78 4.49
N PRO A 723 6.28 -1.37 3.33
CA PRO A 723 5.48 -2.41 2.70
C PRO A 723 5.44 -3.67 3.55
N LEU A 724 4.28 -4.33 3.53
CA LEU A 724 4.09 -5.60 4.21
C LEU A 724 4.59 -6.76 3.35
N TYR A 725 5.34 -7.66 3.96
CA TYR A 725 5.75 -8.93 3.36
C TYR A 725 4.53 -9.74 2.89
N ASP A 726 4.61 -10.26 1.66
CA ASP A 726 3.57 -11.09 1.02
C ASP A 726 2.20 -10.39 0.88
N ALA A 727 2.19 -9.05 0.81
CA ALA A 727 0.97 -8.26 0.62
C ALA A 727 1.14 -7.13 -0.40
N SER A 728 0.08 -6.92 -1.20
CA SER A 728 -0.06 -5.82 -2.15
C SER A 728 -0.02 -4.47 -1.43
N SER A 729 1.01 -3.66 -1.71
CA SER A 729 1.26 -2.36 -1.10
C SER A 729 1.43 -1.32 -2.21
N HIS A 730 0.62 -0.26 -2.22
CA HIS A 730 0.75 0.80 -3.23
C HIS A 730 1.83 1.79 -2.81
N VAL A 731 2.80 2.03 -3.69
CA VAL A 731 3.93 2.93 -3.41
C VAL A 731 3.44 4.38 -3.52
N VAL A 732 3.59 5.16 -2.45
CA VAL A 732 3.28 6.59 -2.43
C VAL A 732 4.49 7.39 -1.96
N ALA A 733 4.65 8.62 -2.46
CA ALA A 733 5.76 9.49 -2.08
C ALA A 733 5.33 10.97 -1.98
N ARG A 734 6.11 11.73 -1.23
CA ARG A 734 6.12 13.19 -1.19
C ARG A 734 7.55 13.63 -1.44
N ILE A 735 7.74 14.66 -2.27
CA ILE A 735 9.01 15.40 -2.26
C ILE A 735 8.70 16.84 -1.86
N ASN A 736 9.28 17.28 -0.74
CA ASN A 736 9.07 18.63 -0.22
C ASN A 736 9.62 19.69 -1.20
N ASN A 737 9.05 20.91 -1.13
CA ASN A 737 9.54 22.10 -1.85
C ASN A 737 9.77 21.91 -3.37
N MET A 738 9.13 20.93 -4.01
CA MET A 738 9.25 20.71 -5.45
C MET A 738 8.46 21.76 -6.24
N PRO A 739 9.10 22.50 -7.15
CA PRO A 739 8.41 23.45 -8.02
C PRO A 739 7.82 22.68 -9.21
N TYR A 740 6.55 22.30 -9.10
CA TYR A 740 5.78 21.75 -10.23
C TYR A 740 5.32 22.90 -11.15
N THR A 741 5.46 22.74 -12.48
CA THR A 741 4.95 23.71 -13.49
C THR A 741 3.43 23.78 -13.46
N GLU A 742 2.83 22.60 -13.61
CA GLU A 742 1.41 22.33 -13.50
C GLU A 742 1.27 20.94 -12.87
N TYR A 743 0.42 20.82 -11.84
CA TYR A 743 0.20 19.57 -11.12
C TYR A 743 -0.31 18.42 -12.01
N ARG A 744 -0.89 18.75 -13.17
CA ARG A 744 -1.44 17.82 -14.16
C ARG A 744 -0.38 17.17 -15.07
N ASP A 745 0.82 17.75 -15.16
CA ASP A 745 1.87 17.32 -16.10
C ASP A 745 3.13 16.76 -15.39
N VAL A 746 2.99 16.38 -14.10
CA VAL A 746 4.07 15.87 -13.26
C VAL A 746 4.53 14.50 -13.74
N LYS A 747 5.64 14.50 -14.47
CA LYS A 747 6.34 13.28 -14.90
C LYS A 747 7.15 12.74 -13.73
N ALA A 748 6.59 11.75 -13.06
CA ALA A 748 7.23 11.04 -11.97
C ALA A 748 7.43 9.55 -12.32
N GLU A 749 8.50 8.95 -11.83
CA GLU A 749 8.79 7.52 -11.92
C GLU A 749 9.39 7.03 -10.59
N VAL A 750 9.10 5.79 -10.20
CA VAL A 750 9.78 5.12 -9.07
C VAL A 750 10.51 3.88 -9.56
N LEU A 751 11.67 3.63 -8.95
CA LEU A 751 12.45 2.41 -9.07
C LEU A 751 12.74 1.86 -7.68
N ILE A 752 12.22 0.67 -7.37
CA ILE A 752 12.56 -0.08 -6.16
C ILE A 752 13.53 -1.19 -6.53
N TRP A 753 14.64 -1.28 -5.81
CA TRP A 753 15.71 -2.23 -6.09
C TRP A 753 16.46 -2.63 -4.82
N THR A 754 17.17 -3.75 -4.88
CA THR A 754 18.05 -4.24 -3.81
C THR A 754 19.32 -4.86 -4.40
N ASN A 755 20.26 -5.29 -3.58
CA ASN A 755 21.41 -6.09 -4.00
C ASN A 755 21.18 -7.56 -3.61
N GLU A 756 21.56 -8.49 -4.48
CA GLU A 756 21.45 -9.93 -4.18
C GLU A 756 22.39 -10.35 -3.04
N PRO A 757 21.91 -10.98 -1.94
CA PRO A 757 22.72 -11.29 -0.75
C PRO A 757 23.89 -12.29 -0.91
N GLN A 758 24.22 -12.71 -2.13
CA GLN A 758 25.33 -13.64 -2.45
C GLN A 758 26.21 -13.16 -3.61
N SER A 759 25.82 -12.06 -4.27
CA SER A 759 26.47 -11.59 -5.50
C SER A 759 26.64 -10.08 -5.55
N ASP A 760 26.06 -9.35 -4.57
CA ASP A 760 25.97 -7.90 -4.48
C ASP A 760 25.38 -7.19 -5.74
N LYS A 761 24.88 -7.96 -6.72
CA LYS A 761 24.31 -7.39 -7.95
C LYS A 761 22.95 -6.77 -7.69
N ARG A 762 22.74 -5.60 -8.29
CA ARG A 762 21.43 -4.94 -8.28
C ARG A 762 20.35 -5.82 -8.92
N LYS A 763 19.32 -6.16 -8.15
CA LYS A 763 18.04 -6.71 -8.60
C LYS A 763 16.99 -5.59 -8.54
N VAL A 764 16.36 -5.27 -9.69
CA VAL A 764 15.17 -4.42 -9.71
C VAL A 764 13.98 -5.24 -9.21
N LEU A 765 13.20 -4.67 -8.29
CA LEU A 765 12.05 -5.29 -7.64
C LEU A 765 10.73 -4.72 -8.17
N PHE A 766 10.70 -3.41 -8.45
CA PHE A 766 9.55 -2.71 -9.01
C PHE A 766 10.01 -1.49 -9.80
N ALA A 767 9.25 -1.13 -10.83
CA ALA A 767 9.34 0.15 -11.51
C ALA A 767 7.93 0.58 -11.91
N GLY A 768 7.59 1.86 -11.72
CA GLY A 768 6.24 2.36 -11.98
C GLY A 768 6.24 3.85 -12.33
N SER A 769 5.33 4.25 -13.22
CA SER A 769 5.01 5.65 -13.49
C SER A 769 4.19 6.25 -12.35
N GLY A 770 4.48 7.48 -11.97
CA GLY A 770 3.77 8.22 -10.94
C GLY A 770 2.56 8.99 -11.47
N THR A 771 1.48 8.97 -10.71
CA THR A 771 0.33 9.84 -10.84
C THR A 771 0.39 10.88 -9.72
N TYR A 772 0.25 12.16 -10.04
CA TYR A 772 0.10 13.21 -9.04
C TYR A 772 -1.30 13.14 -8.40
N ARG A 773 -1.38 13.40 -7.11
CA ARG A 773 -2.62 13.46 -6.33
C ARG A 773 -2.68 14.82 -5.63
N ASP A 774 -3.69 15.60 -5.98
CA ASP A 774 -3.92 16.89 -5.35
C ASP A 774 -4.48 16.72 -3.94
N SER A 775 -4.15 17.66 -3.06
CA SER A 775 -4.63 17.68 -1.68
C SER A 775 -4.40 16.37 -0.89
N CYS A 776 -3.36 15.60 -1.24
CA CYS A 776 -2.80 14.48 -0.46
C CYS A 776 -1.47 14.91 0.19
N ASP A 777 -1.10 14.35 1.34
CA ASP A 777 0.24 14.58 1.88
C ASP A 777 1.31 13.88 1.05
N TYR A 778 1.07 12.62 0.67
CA TYR A 778 1.89 11.87 -0.27
C TYR A 778 1.36 12.13 -1.69
N SER A 779 1.74 13.28 -2.26
CA SER A 779 1.21 13.77 -3.54
C SER A 779 1.60 12.96 -4.78
N LEU A 780 2.41 11.90 -4.66
CA LEU A 780 2.77 11.00 -5.76
C LEU A 780 2.34 9.56 -5.43
N TYR A 781 1.75 8.87 -6.41
CA TYR A 781 1.32 7.47 -6.31
C TYR A 781 1.83 6.67 -7.51
N PHE A 782 2.38 5.46 -7.31
CA PHE A 782 3.10 4.71 -8.35
C PHE A 782 2.55 3.30 -8.64
N GLY A 783 1.35 2.98 -8.14
CA GLY A 783 0.76 1.64 -8.28
C GLY A 783 1.24 0.63 -7.23
N SER A 784 0.81 -0.64 -7.38
CA SER A 784 1.05 -1.70 -6.39
C SER A 784 2.33 -2.50 -6.65
N TRP A 785 3.02 -2.84 -5.56
CA TRP A 785 4.10 -3.80 -5.50
C TRP A 785 3.88 -4.78 -4.33
N ILE A 786 4.28 -6.04 -4.51
CA ILE A 786 4.28 -7.06 -3.44
C ILE A 786 5.72 -7.31 -3.05
N CYS A 787 6.07 -7.16 -1.77
CA CYS A 787 7.39 -7.58 -1.33
C CYS A 787 7.47 -9.08 -1.02
N GLU A 788 8.21 -9.80 -1.87
CA GLU A 788 8.35 -11.26 -1.87
C GLU A 788 9.24 -11.82 -0.75
N THR A 789 10.07 -10.99 -0.10
CA THR A 789 11.08 -11.45 0.88
C THR A 789 10.96 -10.68 2.18
N ARG A 790 10.66 -11.40 3.25
CA ARG A 790 10.52 -10.87 4.60
C ARG A 790 11.83 -10.27 5.11
N ASP A 791 11.73 -9.12 5.78
CA ASP A 791 12.84 -8.39 6.42
C ASP A 791 13.97 -8.00 5.43
N MET A 792 13.68 -7.96 4.13
CA MET A 792 14.61 -7.53 3.07
C MET A 792 14.71 -6.01 3.00
N PHE A 793 15.92 -5.48 2.99
CA PHE A 793 16.19 -4.07 2.68
C PHE A 793 16.11 -3.78 1.18
N PHE A 794 15.60 -2.62 0.83
CA PHE A 794 15.55 -2.10 -0.54
C PHE A 794 15.77 -0.59 -0.56
N TYR A 795 16.09 -0.07 -1.73
CA TYR A 795 16.21 1.35 -2.02
C TYR A 795 15.01 1.77 -2.88
N VAL A 796 14.42 2.91 -2.54
CA VAL A 796 13.35 3.57 -3.30
C VAL A 796 13.96 4.80 -3.95
N THR A 797 14.18 4.76 -5.27
CA THR A 797 14.61 5.93 -6.04
C THR A 797 13.39 6.51 -6.76
N VAL A 798 13.06 7.76 -6.47
CA VAL A 798 12.00 8.52 -7.14
C VAL A 798 12.64 9.56 -8.07
N PHE A 799 12.19 9.59 -9.31
CA PHE A 799 12.53 10.58 -10.33
C PHE A 799 11.31 11.47 -10.56
N VAL A 800 11.49 12.79 -10.58
CA VAL A 800 10.43 13.76 -10.85
C VAL A 800 11.01 14.88 -11.70
N ASN A 801 10.30 15.31 -12.75
CA ASN A 801 10.71 16.50 -13.49
C ASN A 801 10.25 17.79 -12.77
N ASP A 802 11.14 18.77 -12.70
CA ASP A 802 10.85 20.11 -12.21
C ASP A 802 10.12 20.99 -13.25
N ASN A 803 9.84 22.24 -12.88
CA ASN A 803 9.18 23.23 -13.72
C ASN A 803 9.94 23.62 -15.01
N GLN A 804 11.22 23.26 -15.16
CA GLN A 804 11.99 23.45 -16.39
C GLN A 804 12.19 22.14 -17.18
N GLY A 805 11.73 21.01 -16.62
CA GLY A 805 11.81 19.69 -17.23
C GLY A 805 13.11 18.94 -16.93
N PHE A 806 13.93 19.42 -15.99
CA PHE A 806 15.09 18.66 -15.51
C PHE A 806 14.63 17.60 -14.50
N THR A 807 15.27 16.43 -14.54
CA THR A 807 14.97 15.32 -13.65
C THR A 807 15.65 15.50 -12.30
N VAL A 808 14.85 15.70 -11.26
CA VAL A 808 15.23 15.59 -9.85
C VAL A 808 15.18 14.11 -9.46
N GLN A 809 16.28 13.59 -8.92
CA GLN A 809 16.39 12.20 -8.45
C GLN A 809 16.56 12.19 -6.93
N ARG A 810 15.69 11.51 -6.18
CA ARG A 810 15.85 11.29 -4.73
C ARG A 810 15.85 9.80 -4.41
N THR A 811 16.68 9.37 -3.47
CA THR A 811 16.74 7.97 -3.02
C THR A 811 16.64 7.88 -1.50
N THR A 812 15.72 7.04 -1.03
CA THR A 812 15.64 6.59 0.36
C THR A 812 15.65 5.06 0.44
N THR A 813 15.52 4.53 1.65
CA THR A 813 15.58 3.10 1.96
C THR A 813 14.28 2.64 2.62
N GLY A 814 13.99 1.34 2.49
CA GLY A 814 12.82 0.69 3.07
C GLY A 814 13.12 -0.75 3.47
N ILE A 815 12.21 -1.36 4.23
CA ILE A 815 12.27 -2.76 4.66
C ILE A 815 10.93 -3.46 4.44
N CYS A 816 10.97 -4.71 3.99
CA CYS A 816 9.76 -5.52 3.84
C CYS A 816 9.30 -6.09 5.18
N SER A 817 8.53 -5.30 5.92
CA SER A 817 8.14 -5.62 7.29
C SER A 817 7.17 -6.81 7.36
N TYR A 818 7.39 -7.70 8.34
CA TYR A 818 6.49 -8.82 8.62
C TYR A 818 5.08 -8.39 9.09
N ALA A 819 4.95 -7.20 9.69
CA ALA A 819 3.69 -6.65 10.19
C ALA A 819 3.73 -5.12 10.13
N ILE A 820 2.57 -4.47 10.22
CA ILE A 820 2.49 -3.00 10.27
C ILE A 820 3.36 -2.54 11.46
N PRO A 821 4.42 -1.73 11.23
CA PRO A 821 5.23 -1.21 12.32
C PRO A 821 4.32 -0.50 13.31
N PRO A 822 4.27 -0.92 14.59
CA PRO A 822 3.41 -0.26 15.57
C PRO A 822 3.89 1.18 15.71
N SER A 823 2.99 2.16 15.57
CA SER A 823 3.34 3.56 15.78
C SER A 823 4.00 3.72 17.14
N VAL A 824 5.18 4.33 17.17
CA VAL A 824 5.89 4.62 18.42
C VAL A 824 5.01 5.60 19.19
N PRO A 825 4.40 5.21 20.31
CA PRO A 825 3.48 6.09 21.00
C PRO A 825 4.26 7.28 21.57
N PRO A 826 3.66 8.46 21.78
CA PRO A 826 4.36 9.65 22.27
C PRO A 826 5.05 9.51 23.65
N SER A 827 4.80 8.39 24.35
CA SER A 827 5.45 7.96 25.59
C SER A 827 6.71 7.10 25.40
N GLY A 828 7.03 6.66 24.19
CA GLY A 828 8.07 5.65 23.91
C GLY A 828 7.71 4.22 24.36
N CYS A 829 6.53 4.02 24.97
CA CYS A 829 6.18 2.78 25.66
C CYS A 829 5.22 1.88 24.88
N LEU A 830 5.76 0.78 24.34
CA LEU A 830 5.00 -0.21 23.57
C LEU A 830 3.99 -1.00 24.43
N ASN A 831 3.09 -1.73 23.76
CA ASN A 831 2.11 -2.66 24.37
C ASN A 831 1.15 -2.03 25.39
N GLY A 832 0.79 -0.75 25.18
CA GLY A 832 -0.09 -0.01 26.08
C GLY A 832 0.57 0.42 27.39
N GLY A 833 1.91 0.36 27.47
CA GLY A 833 2.67 0.94 28.57
C GLY A 833 2.57 2.46 28.58
N VAL A 834 2.64 3.06 29.76
CA VAL A 834 2.71 4.51 29.97
C VAL A 834 4.10 4.85 30.50
N ALA A 835 4.70 5.95 30.05
CA ALA A 835 5.97 6.39 30.60
C ALA A 835 5.80 6.75 32.09
N ASP A 836 6.74 6.35 32.94
CA ASP A 836 6.84 6.92 34.28
C ASP A 836 7.53 8.28 34.20
N ASP A 837 6.72 9.34 34.27
CA ASP A 837 7.16 10.75 34.28
C ASP A 837 8.08 11.09 35.48
N VAL A 838 8.23 10.18 36.45
CA VAL A 838 9.05 10.37 37.67
C VAL A 838 10.44 9.73 37.56
N THR A 839 10.68 8.80 36.63
CA THR A 839 11.90 7.95 36.61
C THR A 839 12.64 7.92 35.26
N ASN A 840 12.63 9.02 34.51
CA ASN A 840 13.37 9.15 33.23
C ASN A 840 13.03 8.04 32.20
N GLY A 841 11.75 7.72 32.04
CA GLY A 841 11.27 6.95 30.88
C GLY A 841 11.19 5.43 31.03
N THR A 842 11.24 4.87 32.24
CA THR A 842 10.86 3.45 32.41
C THR A 842 9.36 3.26 32.17
N CYS A 843 9.00 2.27 31.35
CA CYS A 843 7.61 2.02 30.97
C CYS A 843 6.81 1.24 32.03
N LEU A 844 5.74 1.87 32.54
CA LEU A 844 4.72 1.23 33.37
C LEU A 844 3.80 0.40 32.47
N CYS A 845 4.05 -0.91 32.42
CA CYS A 845 3.16 -1.85 31.73
C CYS A 845 1.79 -1.93 32.45
N PRO A 846 0.67 -2.01 31.72
CA PRO A 846 -0.63 -2.25 32.34
C PRO A 846 -0.61 -3.60 33.09
N PRO A 847 -1.21 -3.68 34.29
CA PRO A 847 -1.12 -4.89 35.12
C PRO A 847 -1.77 -6.06 34.40
N THR A 848 -0.98 -7.09 34.09
CA THR A 848 -1.45 -8.26 33.33
C THR A 848 -2.66 -8.90 34.00
N THR A 849 -3.79 -8.95 33.30
CA THR A 849 -5.00 -9.68 33.70
C THR A 849 -4.80 -11.19 33.58
N LYS A 850 -3.86 -11.74 34.37
CA LYS A 850 -3.75 -13.19 34.54
C LYS A 850 -5.01 -13.71 35.22
N ALA A 851 -5.83 -14.42 34.46
CA ALA A 851 -6.84 -15.29 35.02
C ALA A 851 -6.14 -16.38 35.86
N THR A 852 -6.35 -16.38 37.17
CA THR A 852 -6.59 -17.55 38.07
C THR A 852 -6.24 -17.23 39.53
N GLY A 853 -6.92 -17.94 40.45
CA GLY A 853 -6.29 -18.53 41.66
C GLY A 853 -5.68 -17.59 42.71
N ALA A 854 -6.31 -17.50 43.88
CA ALA A 854 -5.84 -16.63 44.97
C ALA A 854 -4.62 -17.16 45.77
N LYS A 855 -3.84 -16.18 46.27
CA LYS A 855 -3.17 -16.12 47.60
C LYS A 855 -1.71 -16.65 47.78
N PRO A 856 -0.94 -16.15 48.79
CA PRO A 856 0.22 -15.28 48.45
C PRO A 856 1.50 -15.44 49.33
N SER A 857 2.56 -14.68 49.00
CA SER A 857 3.67 -14.31 49.89
C SER A 857 4.44 -13.10 49.30
N SER A 858 5.03 -12.15 50.05
CA SER A 858 4.90 -11.77 51.46
C SER A 858 5.59 -10.41 51.72
N ALA A 859 4.94 -9.54 52.51
CA ALA A 859 5.54 -8.41 53.24
C ALA A 859 6.23 -7.25 52.46
N ARG A 860 5.57 -6.09 52.43
CA ARG A 860 5.98 -4.98 53.32
C ARG A 860 4.77 -4.26 53.90
N THR A 861 4.74 -4.19 55.22
CA THR A 861 3.73 -3.51 56.03
C THR A 861 4.12 -2.05 56.24
N THR A 862 3.18 -1.11 56.01
CA THR A 862 2.77 0.00 56.90
C THR A 862 1.87 0.95 56.10
N ASP A 863 0.54 0.84 56.26
CA ASP A 863 -0.44 1.97 56.15
C ASP A 863 -1.91 1.52 56.18
N ALA A 864 -2.20 0.26 55.82
CA ALA A 864 -3.56 -0.30 55.79
C ALA A 864 -4.23 -0.53 57.18
N ARG A 865 -3.86 0.24 58.21
CA ARG A 865 -4.38 0.14 59.58
C ARG A 865 -5.21 1.35 60.05
N LYS A 866 -5.42 2.36 59.19
CA LYS A 866 -6.34 3.49 59.45
C LYS A 866 -7.66 3.46 58.67
N LEU A 867 -7.79 2.60 57.65
CA LEU A 867 -8.98 2.55 56.80
C LEU A 867 -10.01 1.47 57.19
N LEU A 868 -9.60 0.47 57.98
CA LEU A 868 -10.45 -0.70 58.32
C LEU A 868 -11.37 -0.50 59.53
N ASP A 869 -11.01 0.40 60.46
CA ASP A 869 -11.85 0.68 61.64
C ASP A 869 -13.11 1.50 61.30
N THR A 870 -13.11 2.23 60.18
CA THR A 870 -14.25 3.07 59.74
C THR A 870 -15.35 2.25 59.05
N VAL A 871 -15.04 1.08 58.49
CA VAL A 871 -15.99 0.25 57.72
C VAL A 871 -16.66 -0.82 58.60
N ALA A 872 -16.02 -1.26 59.68
CA ALA A 872 -16.55 -2.26 60.62
C ALA A 872 -17.76 -1.79 61.45
N ALA A 873 -18.15 -0.51 61.35
CA ALA A 873 -19.22 0.10 62.15
C ALA A 873 -20.59 0.21 61.45
N ARG A 874 -20.75 -0.21 60.19
CA ARG A 874 -21.99 0.03 59.40
C ARG A 874 -22.72 -1.19 58.82
N LEU A 875 -22.29 -2.42 59.09
CA LEU A 875 -23.02 -3.64 58.66
C LEU A 875 -23.24 -4.63 59.81
N ARG A 876 -24.30 -4.36 60.60
CA ARG A 876 -25.05 -5.37 61.35
C ARG A 876 -26.53 -5.17 61.03
N LEU A 877 -27.22 -6.20 60.55
CA LEU A 877 -28.61 -6.58 60.89
C LEU A 877 -29.20 -7.59 59.87
N VAL A 878 -29.83 -8.67 60.39
CA VAL A 878 -30.75 -9.65 59.75
C VAL A 878 -30.17 -10.61 58.67
N ASP A 879 -30.57 -11.88 58.52
CA ASP A 879 -30.79 -13.00 59.48
C ASP A 879 -30.86 -14.36 58.73
N SER A 880 -30.51 -15.45 59.41
CA SER A 880 -31.04 -16.83 59.26
C SER A 880 -30.76 -17.74 58.03
N SER A 881 -30.19 -18.92 58.38
CA SER A 881 -30.57 -20.29 57.95
C SER A 881 -29.92 -20.97 56.71
N VAL A 882 -29.06 -21.99 56.97
CA VAL A 882 -29.30 -23.46 56.86
C VAL A 882 -27.95 -24.22 56.83
N ASN A 883 -27.89 -25.43 57.44
CA ASN A 883 -26.69 -26.24 57.69
C ASN A 883 -26.46 -27.39 56.66
N PHE A 884 -25.23 -27.95 56.64
CA PHE A 884 -24.82 -29.38 56.84
C PHE A 884 -23.43 -29.64 56.18
N ARG A 885 -22.34 -29.92 56.93
CA ARG A 885 -21.71 -31.24 57.29
C ARG A 885 -21.29 -32.14 56.08
N LEU A 886 -20.19 -32.92 56.04
CA LEU A 886 -18.91 -33.07 56.81
C LEU A 886 -18.02 -34.19 56.13
N VAL A 887 -16.73 -33.94 55.80
CA VAL A 887 -15.52 -34.82 56.09
C VAL A 887 -15.35 -36.25 55.45
N PRO A 888 -14.13 -36.85 55.21
CA PRO A 888 -12.77 -36.32 54.93
C PRO A 888 -11.82 -37.15 53.96
N ARG A 889 -10.61 -36.58 53.72
CA ARG A 889 -9.24 -37.13 53.43
C ARG A 889 -8.94 -38.65 53.30
N ILE A 890 -8.01 -38.98 52.38
CA ILE A 890 -6.87 -39.94 52.54
C ILE A 890 -5.58 -39.37 51.88
N THR A 891 -4.38 -39.71 52.41
CA THR A 891 -3.04 -39.32 51.91
C THR A 891 -2.07 -40.52 52.00
N ILE A 892 -1.10 -40.68 51.08
CA ILE A 892 0.18 -41.43 51.31
C ILE A 892 1.24 -41.05 50.23
N ALA A 893 2.49 -41.57 50.27
CA ALA A 893 3.67 -40.92 49.67
C ALA A 893 4.74 -41.83 49.00
N ARG A 894 5.58 -41.18 48.16
CA ARG A 894 6.98 -41.48 47.72
C ARG A 894 7.51 -42.94 47.66
N ILE A 895 8.12 -43.31 46.51
CA ILE A 895 9.44 -44.00 46.45
C ILE A 895 10.16 -43.73 45.10
N SER A 896 11.36 -44.29 44.89
CA SER A 896 12.51 -43.47 44.44
C SER A 896 13.71 -44.23 43.80
N LYS A 897 14.49 -43.50 42.98
CA LYS A 897 15.93 -43.65 42.62
C LYS A 897 16.42 -44.83 41.75
N ILE A 898 17.21 -44.50 40.71
CA ILE A 898 18.53 -45.07 40.29
C ILE A 898 19.21 -44.02 39.36
N MET A 899 20.54 -44.04 39.25
CA MET A 899 21.41 -43.00 38.64
C MET A 899 22.38 -43.56 37.58
N ASP A 900 22.99 -42.64 36.80
CA ASP A 900 24.23 -42.72 36.00
C ASP A 900 24.25 -43.69 34.77
N ASP A 901 25.02 -43.50 33.69
CA ASP A 901 26.17 -42.60 33.42
C ASP A 901 26.35 -42.28 31.90
N ARG A 902 27.26 -41.35 31.56
CA ARG A 902 27.92 -41.04 30.26
C ARG A 902 27.28 -40.05 29.26
N SER A 903 28.07 -39.02 28.95
CA SER A 903 28.07 -38.15 27.76
C SER A 903 29.11 -38.68 26.72
N PRO A 904 29.35 -38.08 25.52
CA PRO A 904 28.82 -36.81 24.99
C PRO A 904 28.34 -36.83 23.52
N SER A 905 28.00 -35.62 23.03
CA SER A 905 27.97 -35.13 21.64
C SER A 905 26.62 -34.94 20.91
N LEU A 906 26.53 -33.75 20.31
CA LEU A 906 25.77 -33.32 19.12
C LEU A 906 24.22 -33.32 19.11
N CYS A 907 23.72 -32.07 19.08
CA CYS A 907 22.65 -31.54 18.23
C CYS A 907 21.16 -31.89 18.50
N THR A 908 20.50 -30.81 18.95
CA THR A 908 19.26 -30.22 18.39
C THR A 908 17.86 -30.73 18.82
N THR A 909 17.01 -29.72 19.06
CA THR A 909 15.54 -29.70 19.04
C THR A 909 14.76 -30.70 19.91
N ARG A 910 14.43 -30.26 21.13
CA ARG A 910 13.21 -30.68 21.82
C ARG A 910 12.25 -29.52 22.07
N THR A 911 11.10 -29.61 21.43
CA THR A 911 9.90 -28.79 21.60
C THR A 911 9.36 -28.83 23.04
N VAL A 912 9.00 -27.66 23.56
CA VAL A 912 8.04 -27.43 24.65
C VAL A 912 7.22 -26.24 24.15
N LEU A 913 5.96 -26.33 23.71
CA LEU A 913 4.80 -27.11 24.18
C LEU A 913 4.34 -26.72 25.58
N TRP A 914 3.79 -25.52 25.68
CA TRP A 914 2.64 -25.20 26.54
C TRP A 914 1.67 -24.28 25.78
N ILE A 915 0.38 -24.50 26.03
CA ILE A 915 -0.75 -23.60 25.74
C ILE A 915 -0.93 -22.70 26.97
#